data_AF-A0AAD5PWE4-F1
#
_entry.id   AF-A0AAD5PWE4-F1
#
_cell.length_a   1.000
_cell.length_b   1.000
_cell.length_c   1.000
_cell.angle_alpha   90.00
_cell.angle_beta   90.00
_cell.angle_gamma   90.00
#
_symmetry.space_group_name_H-M   'P 1'
#
loop_
_entity.id
_entity.type
_entity.pdbx_description
1 polymer ?
#
loop_
_entity_poly.entity_id
_entity_poly.type
_entity_poly.pdbx_seq_one_letter_code
_entity_poly.pdbx_strand_id
1 'polypeptide(L)'
;MIASGLYLRLFVINTVMASCFLTVGSIELSMSNSVGDAFNCPAEVCRCGLDPRGRVKVVCDRGDLGDPIPIRAMDPLTEVLIITAPDDKPNSLTIGPIFQSLAKLEQLKITNSFVPAIGKHSFWGLRSLRTLDLSLNNISALVESNFRGLITLEDLLLDGNIIDSIPSAAFRHLPALKRLSLARNHLSEFVPRLFYGLHRLEELELSDNPLQELEPEVFRDVRLLRTLRCRRCRLTYINPLLLHLLPDIVTLDLGENGFHYLDKNAFGDLPKLRHLFLDGNQVTVLTGGVLTGHNLTTLSLARNRMMTVDPAAFANVSVTELDLSSNRLQSLDPFVFLPLNQSLRRLKIGANPLQVSHLWSSILSPRVQLNLSELDVADIPIGRDQHFQTDLFSFHHGIKSLNLSGTAFNYLPVEVIRSLPSLRQLDLSFNKLSSLTDLSLSALSALQGLRRIYLHGNPWYCDACVIGPMLKWLDISPASRHIKDSCRGLKTNAGNLTADYINDDGAQPCPVCQDPPAVAGVELPRLDHVNLPTCNYPPMLIDSQGLPSKPATAAGATLTPMGRFVIFLENPLYLALVCGVAVLLVAAVCAALAIVSRHAASYYTNEGKRNKTGQPVDPAVSDECEGLFPLTARVGHRGRIVKMEKKATEHQRTDAIENESQLLSKNNNGRIKNDTAEQVSPSSARTNGVVAITVTSRGVHCPAYPPVEQHERSLF
;
A
#
# COMPACT_ATOMS: atom_id res chain seq x y z
N MET A 1 -12.99 24.39 54.63
CA MET A 1 -13.52 23.83 55.89
C MET A 1 -14.34 22.61 55.52
N ILE A 2 -14.09 21.37 55.96
CA ILE A 2 -13.06 20.71 56.81
C ILE A 2 -12.88 19.33 56.12
N ALA A 3 -11.75 18.98 55.50
CA ALA A 3 -10.48 18.53 56.08
C ALA A 3 -10.55 17.18 56.84
N SER A 4 -10.13 16.11 56.14
CA SER A 4 -9.18 15.07 56.58
C SER A 4 -9.37 14.29 57.89
N GLY A 5 -9.39 12.96 57.81
CA GLY A 5 -8.85 12.12 58.90
C GLY A 5 -9.43 10.70 59.06
N LEU A 6 -8.82 9.71 58.39
CA LEU A 6 -8.20 8.54 59.07
C LEU A 6 -7.43 7.65 58.06
N TYR A 7 -6.18 8.02 57.79
CA TYR A 7 -5.12 7.04 57.52
C TYR A 7 -4.53 6.61 58.88
N LEU A 8 -3.74 5.52 58.91
CA LEU A 8 -2.93 5.03 60.03
C LEU A 8 -3.69 4.39 61.24
N ARG A 9 -4.02 3.10 61.09
CA ARG A 9 -3.48 2.04 61.97
C ARG A 9 -2.75 1.04 61.06
N LEU A 10 -1.50 1.28 60.69
CA LEU A 10 -0.30 0.82 61.41
C LEU A 10 -0.51 -0.59 62.04
N PHE A 11 -0.04 -1.68 61.42
CA PHE A 11 1.37 -2.14 61.33
C PHE A 11 1.86 -2.86 62.59
N VAL A 12 1.17 -3.95 62.97
CA VAL A 12 1.73 -5.09 63.71
C VAL A 12 1.11 -6.37 63.12
N ILE A 13 1.91 -7.44 63.04
CA ILE A 13 1.69 -8.72 62.31
C ILE A 13 2.24 -8.66 60.88
N ASN A 14 3.56 -8.43 60.79
CA ASN A 14 4.37 -8.86 59.66
C ASN A 14 5.71 -9.37 60.19
N THR A 15 5.65 -10.53 60.84
CA THR A 15 6.79 -11.28 61.38
C THR A 15 6.33 -12.74 61.46
N VAL A 16 7.21 -13.71 61.15
CA VAL A 16 6.92 -15.17 61.04
C VAL A 16 6.42 -15.68 59.66
N MET A 17 6.54 -14.91 58.56
CA MET A 17 6.45 -15.47 57.18
C MET A 17 7.50 -14.88 56.21
N ALA A 18 8.76 -14.77 56.67
CA ALA A 18 9.88 -14.30 55.86
C ALA A 18 11.24 -14.83 56.36
N SER A 19 11.38 -16.15 56.56
CA SER A 19 12.66 -16.78 56.98
C SER A 19 12.73 -18.29 56.67
N CYS A 20 12.51 -18.69 55.41
CA CYS A 20 13.06 -19.94 54.84
C CYS A 20 12.86 -19.97 53.32
N PHE A 21 13.72 -20.68 52.59
CA PHE A 21 13.70 -20.87 51.13
C PHE A 21 14.02 -19.65 50.25
N LEU A 22 15.24 -19.13 50.46
CA LEU A 22 16.15 -18.99 49.32
C LEU A 22 16.82 -20.36 49.03
N THR A 23 17.21 -20.56 47.77
CA THR A 23 17.84 -21.77 47.18
C THR A 23 16.94 -22.96 46.82
N VAL A 24 17.34 -23.61 45.71
CA VAL A 24 16.56 -24.56 44.86
C VAL A 24 15.34 -23.86 44.24
N GLY A 25 15.24 -23.67 42.91
CA GLY A 25 15.83 -24.43 41.82
C GLY A 25 14.67 -24.84 40.91
N SER A 26 14.76 -24.56 39.61
CA SER A 26 13.65 -24.62 38.65
C SER A 26 12.78 -25.88 38.77
N ILE A 27 11.53 -25.69 39.19
CA ILE A 27 10.44 -26.64 38.94
C ILE A 27 9.37 -25.85 38.21
N GLU A 28 9.34 -25.96 36.88
CA GLU A 28 8.10 -25.75 36.16
C GLU A 28 7.11 -26.78 36.68
N LEU A 29 6.08 -26.32 37.39
CA LEU A 29 4.94 -27.16 37.72
C LEU A 29 4.19 -27.43 36.42
N SER A 30 4.57 -28.51 35.76
CA SER A 30 3.79 -29.15 34.73
C SER A 30 2.44 -29.54 35.31
N MET A 31 1.43 -28.68 35.13
CA MET A 31 0.04 -29.10 35.24
C MET A 31 -0.29 -29.98 34.02
N SER A 32 0.25 -31.20 34.03
CA SER A 32 -0.30 -32.33 33.30
C SER A 32 -1.64 -32.70 33.94
N ASN A 33 -2.64 -31.83 33.80
CA ASN A 33 -4.01 -32.17 34.13
C ASN A 33 -4.44 -33.27 33.15
N SER A 34 -4.66 -34.46 33.70
CA SER A 34 -5.10 -35.67 33.01
C SER A 34 -6.55 -35.55 32.52
N VAL A 35 -6.78 -34.67 31.54
CA VAL A 35 -8.02 -34.63 30.75
C VAL A 35 -8.01 -35.71 29.65
N GLY A 36 -6.87 -36.38 29.44
CA GLY A 36 -6.69 -37.43 28.44
C GLY A 36 -7.52 -38.70 28.66
N ASP A 37 -8.02 -38.95 29.88
CA ASP A 37 -8.76 -40.18 30.21
C ASP A 37 -10.28 -40.07 29.96
N ALA A 38 -10.78 -38.90 29.53
CA ALA A 38 -12.22 -38.62 29.43
C ALA A 38 -12.82 -38.80 28.02
N PHE A 39 -12.00 -38.90 26.97
CA PHE A 39 -12.45 -38.89 25.57
C PHE A 39 -11.62 -39.84 24.69
N ASN A 40 -12.24 -40.48 23.70
CA ASN A 40 -11.52 -41.37 22.79
C ASN A 40 -10.54 -40.58 21.89
N CYS A 41 -9.26 -40.96 21.91
CA CYS A 41 -8.21 -40.24 21.18
C CYS A 41 -7.18 -41.18 20.52
N PRO A 42 -6.88 -41.02 19.22
CA PRO A 42 -5.76 -41.72 18.56
C PRO A 42 -4.41 -41.05 18.89
N ALA A 43 -3.95 -41.22 20.14
CA ALA A 43 -2.79 -40.51 20.72
C ALA A 43 -1.44 -40.76 20.01
N GLU A 44 -1.32 -41.82 19.22
CA GLU A 44 -0.14 -42.17 18.42
C GLU A 44 0.10 -41.19 17.25
N VAL A 45 -0.95 -40.54 16.74
CA VAL A 45 -0.86 -39.64 15.56
C VAL A 45 -1.49 -38.28 15.82
N CYS A 46 -2.46 -38.21 16.73
CA CYS A 46 -3.19 -36.98 17.05
C CYS A 46 -3.09 -36.66 18.55
N ARG A 47 -3.47 -35.44 18.91
CA ARG A 47 -3.62 -34.94 20.28
C ARG A 47 -5.04 -34.43 20.47
N CYS A 48 -5.66 -34.79 21.58
CA CYS A 48 -7.04 -34.41 21.89
C CYS A 48 -7.11 -33.59 23.17
N GLY A 49 -8.13 -32.76 23.30
CA GLY A 49 -8.35 -31.91 24.47
C GLY A 49 -9.52 -30.95 24.25
N LEU A 50 -9.54 -29.86 25.01
CA LEU A 50 -10.55 -28.81 24.86
C LEU A 50 -9.95 -27.58 24.18
N ASP A 51 -10.74 -26.90 23.34
CA ASP A 51 -10.39 -25.57 22.84
C ASP A 51 -10.68 -24.48 23.91
N PRO A 52 -10.26 -23.21 23.71
CA PRO A 52 -10.52 -22.12 24.67
C PRO A 52 -11.99 -21.79 24.94
N ARG A 53 -12.93 -22.40 24.20
CA ARG A 53 -14.39 -22.29 24.40
C ARG A 53 -14.98 -23.52 25.10
N GLY A 54 -14.14 -24.49 25.47
CA GLY A 54 -14.55 -25.75 26.10
C GLY A 54 -15.03 -26.83 25.12
N ARG A 55 -14.81 -26.66 23.81
CA ARG A 55 -15.25 -27.62 22.79
C ARG A 55 -14.28 -28.78 22.63
N VAL A 56 -14.78 -29.99 22.37
CA VAL A 56 -13.93 -31.19 22.17
C VAL A 56 -13.16 -31.05 20.86
N LYS A 57 -11.83 -31.05 20.96
CA LYS A 57 -10.91 -30.75 19.87
C LYS A 57 -9.89 -31.87 19.67
N VAL A 58 -9.73 -32.30 18.41
CA VAL A 58 -8.71 -33.23 17.94
C VAL A 58 -7.79 -32.50 16.96
N VAL A 59 -6.47 -32.65 17.13
CA VAL A 59 -5.46 -32.13 16.20
C VAL A 59 -4.51 -33.24 15.80
N CYS A 60 -4.31 -33.44 14.50
CA CYS A 60 -3.32 -34.35 13.93
C CYS A 60 -2.34 -33.49 13.13
N ASP A 61 -1.18 -33.17 13.72
CA ASP A 61 -0.20 -32.19 13.20
C ASP A 61 1.24 -32.74 13.13
N ARG A 62 1.43 -34.05 13.32
CA ARG A 62 2.76 -34.70 13.32
C ARG A 62 3.34 -34.97 11.92
N GLY A 63 2.53 -34.84 10.87
CA GLY A 63 2.87 -35.33 9.53
C GLY A 63 2.68 -36.84 9.37
N ASP A 64 2.99 -37.34 8.17
CA ASP A 64 2.92 -38.76 7.78
C ASP A 64 1.58 -39.47 8.10
N LEU A 65 0.48 -38.73 8.25
CA LEU A 65 -0.85 -39.31 8.45
C LEU A 65 -1.26 -40.04 7.17
N GLY A 66 -1.42 -41.36 7.27
CA GLY A 66 -1.83 -42.22 6.17
C GLY A 66 -3.35 -42.40 6.05
N ASP A 67 -3.77 -42.96 4.92
CA ASP A 67 -5.15 -43.35 4.68
C ASP A 67 -5.48 -44.75 5.25
N PRO A 68 -6.66 -44.95 5.85
CA PRO A 68 -7.70 -43.95 6.12
C PRO A 68 -7.43 -43.18 7.42
N ILE A 69 -7.82 -41.89 7.44
CA ILE A 69 -7.82 -41.05 8.64
C ILE A 69 -8.54 -41.80 9.81
N PRO A 70 -7.97 -41.84 11.04
CA PRO A 70 -8.43 -42.72 12.13
C PRO A 70 -9.70 -42.23 12.86
N ILE A 71 -10.73 -41.80 12.12
CA ILE A 71 -11.99 -41.25 12.65
C ILE A 71 -12.69 -42.19 13.63
N ARG A 72 -12.58 -43.51 13.45
CA ARG A 72 -13.20 -44.51 14.35
C ARG A 72 -12.61 -44.55 15.76
N ALA A 73 -11.41 -44.00 15.95
CA ALA A 73 -10.73 -43.90 17.25
C ALA A 73 -10.91 -42.51 17.90
N MET A 74 -11.60 -41.57 17.24
CA MET A 74 -11.90 -40.24 17.77
C MET A 74 -13.22 -40.23 18.51
N ASP A 75 -13.35 -39.33 19.48
CA ASP A 75 -14.58 -39.16 20.25
C ASP A 75 -15.76 -38.68 19.38
N PRO A 76 -16.94 -39.32 19.42
CA PRO A 76 -18.14 -38.87 18.69
C PRO A 76 -18.61 -37.45 19.06
N LEU A 77 -18.22 -36.93 20.22
CA LEU A 77 -18.49 -35.55 20.65
C LEU A 77 -17.51 -34.53 20.07
N THR A 78 -16.54 -34.93 19.24
CA THR A 78 -15.58 -34.00 18.61
C THR A 78 -16.30 -32.90 17.82
N GLU A 79 -16.08 -31.65 18.23
CA GLU A 79 -16.63 -30.43 17.61
C GLU A 79 -15.60 -29.74 16.71
N VAL A 80 -14.30 -29.94 16.95
CA VAL A 80 -13.20 -29.35 16.18
C VAL A 80 -12.21 -30.44 15.77
N LEU A 81 -12.04 -30.66 14.47
CA LEU A 81 -11.01 -31.54 13.92
C LEU A 81 -10.06 -30.73 13.04
N ILE A 82 -8.78 -30.77 13.37
CA ILE A 82 -7.70 -30.16 12.59
C ILE A 82 -6.73 -31.26 12.16
N ILE A 83 -6.53 -31.40 10.86
CA ILE A 83 -5.55 -32.30 10.26
C ILE A 83 -4.61 -31.43 9.44
N THR A 84 -3.32 -31.52 9.72
CA THR A 84 -2.29 -30.83 8.95
C THR A 84 -0.94 -31.53 9.07
N ALA A 85 0.06 -31.00 8.38
CA ALA A 85 1.42 -31.51 8.40
C ALA A 85 2.43 -30.35 8.35
N PRO A 86 3.63 -30.54 8.90
CA PRO A 86 4.76 -29.68 8.61
C PRO A 86 5.31 -29.99 7.20
N ASP A 87 6.02 -29.03 6.61
CA ASP A 87 6.48 -29.12 5.22
C ASP A 87 7.55 -30.20 4.98
N ASP A 88 8.21 -30.69 6.03
CA ASP A 88 9.19 -31.78 5.97
C ASP A 88 8.54 -33.18 5.99
N LYS A 89 7.28 -33.30 6.42
CA LYS A 89 6.54 -34.58 6.57
C LYS A 89 5.07 -34.47 6.14
N PRO A 90 4.80 -34.13 4.87
CA PRO A 90 3.44 -33.88 4.41
C PRO A 90 2.55 -35.12 4.50
N ASN A 91 1.27 -34.94 4.85
CA ASN A 91 0.30 -36.04 4.77
C ASN A 91 -0.07 -36.30 3.30
N SER A 92 -0.48 -37.53 2.98
CA SER A 92 -1.05 -37.90 1.68
C SER A 92 -2.39 -38.58 1.90
N LEU A 93 -3.47 -37.79 1.81
CA LEU A 93 -4.81 -38.19 2.26
C LEU A 93 -5.85 -38.21 1.13
N THR A 94 -6.80 -39.14 1.23
CA THR A 94 -8.03 -39.14 0.44
C THR A 94 -9.24 -38.91 1.33
N ILE A 95 -10.10 -37.96 0.93
CA ILE A 95 -11.29 -37.61 1.72
C ILE A 95 -12.52 -38.32 1.15
N GLY A 96 -12.92 -39.42 1.80
CA GLY A 96 -14.17 -40.14 1.55
C GLY A 96 -15.28 -39.88 2.60
N PRO A 97 -16.41 -40.62 2.56
CA PRO A 97 -17.55 -40.47 3.48
C PRO A 97 -17.26 -41.08 4.87
N ILE A 98 -16.22 -40.59 5.55
CA ILE A 98 -15.72 -41.16 6.81
C ILE A 98 -16.13 -40.36 8.05
N PHE A 99 -16.48 -39.08 7.92
CA PHE A 99 -16.79 -38.20 9.07
C PHE A 99 -18.21 -38.37 9.64
N GLN A 100 -19.04 -39.27 9.09
CA GLN A 100 -20.46 -39.38 9.45
C GLN A 100 -20.70 -39.66 10.95
N SER A 101 -19.73 -40.27 11.65
CA SER A 101 -19.79 -40.50 13.10
C SER A 101 -19.57 -39.24 13.94
N LEU A 102 -18.90 -38.21 13.40
CA LEU A 102 -18.62 -36.95 14.08
C LEU A 102 -19.77 -35.95 13.88
N ALA A 103 -20.99 -36.35 14.25
CA ALA A 103 -22.20 -35.56 14.00
C ALA A 103 -22.24 -34.20 14.74
N LYS A 104 -21.34 -33.99 15.71
CA LYS A 104 -21.16 -32.74 16.46
C LYS A 104 -20.14 -31.78 15.85
N LEU A 105 -19.45 -32.18 14.78
CA LEU A 105 -18.37 -31.40 14.20
C LEU A 105 -18.86 -30.03 13.70
N GLU A 106 -18.37 -28.95 14.31
CA GLU A 106 -18.61 -27.56 13.92
C GLU A 106 -17.51 -27.02 13.00
N GLN A 107 -16.27 -27.50 13.18
CA GLN A 107 -15.10 -27.05 12.45
C GLN A 107 -14.27 -28.23 11.97
N LEU A 108 -14.07 -28.31 10.65
CA LEU A 108 -13.17 -29.27 10.01
C LEU A 108 -12.11 -28.51 9.22
N LYS A 109 -10.84 -28.71 9.58
CA LYS A 109 -9.68 -28.19 8.85
C LYS A 109 -8.82 -29.37 8.40
N ILE A 110 -8.52 -29.45 7.11
CA ILE A 110 -7.60 -30.43 6.50
C ILE A 110 -6.71 -29.65 5.54
N THR A 111 -5.48 -29.32 5.95
CA THR A 111 -4.59 -28.44 5.20
C THR A 111 -3.17 -29.00 5.12
N ASN A 112 -2.40 -28.69 4.08
CA ASN A 112 -1.07 -29.25 3.84
C ASN A 112 -1.08 -30.79 3.88
N SER A 113 -2.03 -31.42 3.18
CA SER A 113 -2.28 -32.87 3.27
C SER A 113 -2.46 -33.55 1.90
N PHE A 114 -1.96 -32.91 0.84
CA PHE A 114 -1.97 -33.35 -0.56
C PHE A 114 -3.29 -33.94 -1.08
N VAL A 115 -4.43 -33.54 -0.51
CA VAL A 115 -5.73 -34.07 -0.91
C VAL A 115 -5.97 -33.79 -2.40
N PRO A 116 -6.10 -34.81 -3.26
CA PRO A 116 -6.15 -34.60 -4.72
C PRO A 116 -7.57 -34.26 -5.22
N ALA A 117 -8.59 -34.67 -4.48
CA ALA A 117 -10.00 -34.40 -4.80
C ALA A 117 -10.88 -34.60 -3.56
N ILE A 118 -12.02 -33.91 -3.53
CA ILE A 118 -13.08 -34.19 -2.56
C ILE A 118 -13.91 -35.37 -3.09
N GLY A 119 -13.97 -36.46 -2.33
CA GLY A 119 -14.79 -37.63 -2.67
C GLY A 119 -16.29 -37.36 -2.71
N LYS A 120 -17.04 -38.36 -3.22
CA LYS A 120 -18.51 -38.32 -3.16
C LYS A 120 -18.98 -38.50 -1.73
N HIS A 121 -19.91 -37.63 -1.30
CA HIS A 121 -20.54 -37.67 0.02
C HIS A 121 -19.57 -37.51 1.21
N SER A 122 -18.36 -36.99 1.00
CA SER A 122 -17.32 -36.96 2.05
C SER A 122 -17.75 -36.29 3.35
N PHE A 123 -18.54 -35.21 3.24
CA PHE A 123 -19.05 -34.44 4.38
C PHE A 123 -20.53 -34.73 4.70
N TRP A 124 -21.08 -35.82 4.16
CA TRP A 124 -22.48 -36.17 4.36
C TRP A 124 -22.78 -36.50 5.84
N GLY A 125 -23.83 -35.88 6.37
CA GLY A 125 -24.25 -36.05 7.77
C GLY A 125 -23.70 -35.00 8.73
N LEU A 126 -22.72 -34.18 8.32
CA LEU A 126 -22.14 -33.10 9.13
C LEU A 126 -23.08 -31.87 9.22
N ARG A 127 -24.24 -32.04 9.86
CA ARG A 127 -25.31 -31.05 9.98
C ARG A 127 -25.04 -29.91 10.97
N SER A 128 -23.91 -29.97 11.68
CA SER A 128 -23.47 -28.94 12.63
C SER A 128 -22.28 -28.13 12.11
N LEU A 129 -21.72 -28.51 10.95
CA LEU A 129 -20.51 -27.90 10.42
C LEU A 129 -20.76 -26.45 10.00
N ARG A 130 -19.96 -25.53 10.54
CA ARG A 130 -19.97 -24.09 10.25
C ARG A 130 -18.74 -23.67 9.44
N THR A 131 -17.60 -24.30 9.68
CA THR A 131 -16.34 -23.98 8.98
C THR A 131 -15.73 -25.24 8.37
N LEU A 132 -15.49 -25.19 7.06
CA LEU A 132 -14.76 -26.20 6.32
C LEU A 132 -13.55 -25.53 5.65
N ASP A 133 -12.35 -25.90 6.10
CA ASP A 133 -11.08 -25.41 5.58
C ASP A 133 -10.32 -26.57 4.91
N LEU A 134 -10.20 -26.49 3.59
CA LEU A 134 -9.47 -27.43 2.73
C LEU A 134 -8.34 -26.70 1.97
N SER A 135 -7.87 -25.57 2.50
CA SER A 135 -6.78 -24.79 1.90
C SER A 135 -5.45 -25.54 1.89
N LEU A 136 -4.53 -25.15 1.01
CA LEU A 136 -3.18 -25.75 0.89
C LEU A 136 -3.24 -27.27 0.66
N ASN A 137 -4.03 -27.71 -0.33
CA ASN A 137 -4.06 -29.09 -0.79
C ASN A 137 -3.84 -29.13 -2.32
N ASN A 138 -4.11 -30.27 -2.95
CA ASN A 138 -3.91 -30.47 -4.38
C ASN A 138 -5.24 -30.75 -5.10
N ILE A 139 -6.34 -30.15 -4.64
CA ILE A 139 -7.68 -30.35 -5.21
C ILE A 139 -7.71 -29.70 -6.60
N SER A 140 -7.92 -30.49 -7.65
CA SER A 140 -7.93 -30.01 -9.05
C SER A 140 -9.31 -29.62 -9.58
N ALA A 141 -10.38 -30.23 -9.09
CA ALA A 141 -11.74 -29.93 -9.54
C ALA A 141 -12.76 -30.13 -8.43
N LEU A 142 -13.86 -29.38 -8.53
CA LEU A 142 -15.05 -29.55 -7.69
C LEU A 142 -16.15 -30.30 -8.46
N VAL A 143 -17.03 -31.00 -7.74
CA VAL A 143 -18.25 -31.60 -8.30
C VAL A 143 -19.48 -31.18 -7.50
N GLU A 144 -20.62 -31.07 -8.18
CA GLU A 144 -21.95 -30.67 -7.66
C GLU A 144 -22.38 -31.36 -6.35
N SER A 145 -21.84 -32.55 -6.06
CA SER A 145 -22.16 -33.36 -4.88
C SER A 145 -21.25 -33.16 -3.66
N ASN A 146 -20.11 -32.46 -3.79
CA ASN A 146 -19.10 -32.39 -2.72
C ASN A 146 -19.63 -31.79 -1.42
N PHE A 147 -20.39 -30.70 -1.52
CA PHE A 147 -20.89 -29.95 -0.35
C PHE A 147 -22.34 -30.32 0.03
N ARG A 148 -22.87 -31.42 -0.50
CA ARG A 148 -24.28 -31.80 -0.30
C ARG A 148 -24.56 -32.19 1.15
N GLY A 149 -25.45 -31.44 1.79
CA GLY A 149 -25.91 -31.68 3.17
C GLY A 149 -25.32 -30.72 4.21
N LEU A 150 -24.38 -29.86 3.83
CA LEU A 150 -23.73 -28.86 4.68
C LEU A 150 -24.58 -27.59 4.86
N ILE A 151 -25.83 -27.78 5.31
CA ILE A 151 -26.85 -26.72 5.39
C ILE A 151 -26.55 -25.60 6.40
N THR A 152 -25.63 -25.83 7.33
CA THR A 152 -25.18 -24.89 8.37
C THR A 152 -23.85 -24.23 8.08
N LEU A 153 -23.21 -24.55 6.95
CA LEU A 153 -21.86 -24.05 6.65
C LEU A 153 -21.90 -22.55 6.40
N GLU A 154 -21.09 -21.80 7.15
CA GLU A 154 -20.95 -20.34 7.06
C GLU A 154 -19.65 -19.96 6.35
N ASP A 155 -18.58 -20.75 6.53
CA ASP A 155 -17.26 -20.53 5.95
C ASP A 155 -16.77 -21.74 5.15
N LEU A 156 -16.39 -21.51 3.89
CA LEU A 156 -15.72 -22.50 3.02
C LEU A 156 -14.42 -21.91 2.46
N LEU A 157 -13.28 -22.50 2.87
CA LEU A 157 -11.94 -22.09 2.43
C LEU A 157 -11.33 -23.19 1.55
N LEU A 158 -10.96 -22.83 0.32
CA LEU A 158 -10.39 -23.70 -0.71
C LEU A 158 -9.08 -23.12 -1.28
N ASP A 159 -8.45 -22.21 -0.55
CA ASP A 159 -7.34 -21.40 -1.03
C ASP A 159 -6.05 -22.19 -1.22
N GLY A 160 -5.22 -21.84 -2.21
CA GLY A 160 -3.95 -22.54 -2.42
C GLY A 160 -4.16 -24.01 -2.79
N ASN A 161 -5.11 -24.27 -3.68
CA ASN A 161 -5.29 -25.54 -4.36
C ASN A 161 -4.95 -25.36 -5.84
N ILE A 162 -5.17 -26.39 -6.66
CA ILE A 162 -4.95 -26.35 -8.12
C ILE A 162 -6.27 -26.37 -8.88
N ILE A 163 -7.33 -25.78 -8.32
CA ILE A 163 -8.68 -25.85 -8.90
C ILE A 163 -8.71 -25.07 -10.21
N ASP A 164 -8.91 -25.79 -11.32
CA ASP A 164 -9.10 -25.22 -12.67
C ASP A 164 -10.57 -25.30 -13.13
N SER A 165 -11.36 -26.22 -12.55
CA SER A 165 -12.73 -26.49 -12.98
C SER A 165 -13.73 -26.55 -11.82
N ILE A 166 -14.80 -25.76 -11.93
CA ILE A 166 -15.96 -25.79 -11.02
C ILE A 166 -17.24 -25.84 -11.87
N PRO A 167 -18.15 -26.82 -11.66
CA PRO A 167 -19.39 -26.90 -12.41
C PRO A 167 -20.45 -25.90 -11.93
N SER A 168 -21.42 -25.59 -12.79
CA SER A 168 -22.54 -24.71 -12.47
C SER A 168 -23.26 -25.13 -11.18
N ALA A 169 -23.60 -24.16 -10.34
CA ALA A 169 -24.29 -24.37 -9.07
C ALA A 169 -23.60 -25.33 -8.07
N ALA A 170 -22.28 -25.50 -8.15
CA ALA A 170 -21.49 -26.36 -7.23
C ALA A 170 -21.76 -26.09 -5.74
N PHE A 171 -22.02 -24.82 -5.39
CA PHE A 171 -22.22 -24.38 -4.00
C PHE A 171 -23.68 -24.31 -3.55
N ARG A 172 -24.66 -24.67 -4.40
CA ARG A 172 -26.11 -24.48 -4.13
C ARG A 172 -26.66 -25.16 -2.86
N HIS A 173 -25.91 -26.12 -2.31
CA HIS A 173 -26.28 -26.84 -1.09
C HIS A 173 -25.83 -26.14 0.20
N LEU A 174 -25.29 -24.92 0.08
CA LEU A 174 -24.73 -24.11 1.17
C LEU A 174 -25.56 -22.83 1.43
N PRO A 175 -26.85 -22.93 1.82
CA PRO A 175 -27.75 -21.78 1.97
C PRO A 175 -27.40 -20.85 3.15
N ALA A 176 -26.49 -21.28 4.03
CA ALA A 176 -25.99 -20.50 5.16
C ALA A 176 -24.64 -19.81 4.89
N LEU A 177 -24.03 -20.03 3.73
CA LEU A 177 -22.66 -19.59 3.44
C LEU A 177 -22.56 -18.06 3.44
N LYS A 178 -21.61 -17.56 4.23
CA LYS A 178 -21.27 -16.14 4.36
C LYS A 178 -19.91 -15.82 3.72
N ARG A 179 -18.96 -16.75 3.81
CA ARG A 179 -17.60 -16.55 3.30
C ARG A 179 -17.17 -17.70 2.41
N LEU A 180 -16.77 -17.38 1.18
CA LEU A 180 -16.22 -18.31 0.20
C LEU A 180 -14.85 -17.81 -0.24
N SER A 181 -13.83 -18.65 -0.09
CA SER A 181 -12.46 -18.33 -0.43
C SER A 181 -11.91 -19.34 -1.44
N LEU A 182 -11.55 -18.84 -2.62
CA LEU A 182 -11.04 -19.59 -3.77
C LEU A 182 -9.68 -19.01 -4.22
N ALA A 183 -9.00 -18.21 -3.39
CA ALA A 183 -7.78 -17.53 -3.81
C ALA A 183 -6.61 -18.50 -4.03
N ARG A 184 -5.65 -18.10 -4.88
CA ARG A 184 -4.49 -18.93 -5.27
C ARG A 184 -4.94 -20.29 -5.81
N ASN A 185 -5.73 -20.25 -6.88
CA ASN A 185 -6.17 -21.40 -7.67
C ASN A 185 -5.91 -21.11 -9.16
N HIS A 186 -6.37 -21.97 -10.06
CA HIS A 186 -6.13 -21.87 -11.51
C HIS A 186 -7.38 -21.45 -12.28
N LEU A 187 -8.34 -20.76 -11.64
CA LEU A 187 -9.60 -20.35 -12.28
C LEU A 187 -9.36 -19.29 -13.36
N SER A 188 -9.53 -19.66 -14.62
CA SER A 188 -9.37 -18.76 -15.78
C SER A 188 -10.66 -18.07 -16.23
N GLU A 189 -11.82 -18.61 -15.86
CA GLU A 189 -13.15 -18.11 -16.20
C GLU A 189 -14.18 -18.63 -15.18
N PHE A 190 -15.40 -18.10 -15.21
CA PHE A 190 -16.52 -18.62 -14.41
C PHE A 190 -17.60 -19.22 -15.29
N VAL A 191 -18.06 -20.41 -14.91
CA VAL A 191 -19.25 -21.01 -15.51
C VAL A 191 -20.53 -20.26 -15.10
N PRO A 192 -21.56 -20.21 -15.97
CA PRO A 192 -22.84 -19.63 -15.61
C PRO A 192 -23.44 -20.23 -14.33
N ARG A 193 -24.02 -19.38 -13.50
CA ARG A 193 -24.70 -19.76 -12.23
C ARG A 193 -23.78 -20.44 -11.20
N LEU A 194 -22.47 -20.16 -11.21
CA LEU A 194 -21.51 -20.65 -10.22
C LEU A 194 -21.97 -20.43 -8.76
N PHE A 195 -22.38 -19.21 -8.43
CA PHE A 195 -22.82 -18.80 -7.08
C PHE A 195 -24.34 -18.96 -6.83
N TYR A 196 -25.05 -19.75 -7.64
CA TYR A 196 -26.49 -19.91 -7.50
C TYR A 196 -26.89 -20.48 -6.13
N GLY A 197 -27.83 -19.80 -5.47
CA GLY A 197 -28.34 -20.15 -4.15
C GLY A 197 -27.57 -19.54 -2.97
N LEU A 198 -26.45 -18.84 -3.21
CA LEU A 198 -25.61 -18.24 -2.16
C LEU A 198 -26.13 -16.88 -1.66
N HIS A 199 -27.42 -16.81 -1.36
CA HIS A 199 -28.13 -15.57 -1.00
C HIS A 199 -27.70 -14.91 0.33
N ARG A 200 -26.75 -15.51 1.05
CA ARG A 200 -26.17 -15.01 2.31
C ARG A 200 -24.68 -14.70 2.21
N LEU A 201 -24.08 -14.81 1.02
CA LEU A 201 -22.65 -14.56 0.86
C LEU A 201 -22.34 -13.08 1.10
N GLU A 202 -21.48 -12.82 2.09
CA GLU A 202 -21.02 -11.49 2.52
C GLU A 202 -19.55 -11.24 2.10
N GLU A 203 -18.72 -12.29 2.03
CA GLU A 203 -17.32 -12.19 1.60
C GLU A 203 -16.99 -13.22 0.52
N LEU A 204 -16.35 -12.75 -0.56
CA LEU A 204 -15.88 -13.55 -1.68
C LEU A 204 -14.43 -13.16 -2.00
N GLU A 205 -13.55 -14.15 -1.90
CA GLU A 205 -12.11 -14.01 -2.08
C GLU A 205 -11.67 -14.85 -3.30
N LEU A 206 -11.18 -14.15 -4.32
CA LEU A 206 -10.83 -14.69 -5.64
C LEU A 206 -9.40 -14.38 -6.05
N SER A 207 -8.63 -13.69 -5.19
CA SER A 207 -7.30 -13.20 -5.52
C SER A 207 -6.36 -14.31 -6.00
N ASP A 208 -5.36 -13.98 -6.82
CA ASP A 208 -4.42 -14.96 -7.40
C ASP A 208 -5.10 -16.05 -8.25
N ASN A 209 -6.06 -15.67 -9.08
CA ASN A 209 -6.64 -16.52 -10.13
C ASN A 209 -6.51 -15.84 -11.50
N PRO A 210 -6.22 -16.57 -12.60
CA PRO A 210 -6.03 -15.99 -13.93
C PRO A 210 -7.34 -15.56 -14.65
N LEU A 211 -8.30 -14.95 -13.95
CA LEU A 211 -9.69 -14.74 -14.40
C LEU A 211 -9.87 -13.82 -15.61
N GLN A 212 -9.02 -12.79 -15.79
CA GLN A 212 -9.07 -11.78 -16.86
C GLN A 212 -10.31 -10.86 -16.88
N GLU A 213 -11.50 -11.38 -16.60
CA GLU A 213 -12.75 -10.62 -16.44
C GLU A 213 -13.65 -11.21 -15.35
N LEU A 214 -14.67 -10.44 -14.95
CA LEU A 214 -15.70 -10.85 -14.00
C LEU A 214 -17.07 -10.65 -14.66
N GLU A 215 -17.65 -11.71 -15.21
CA GLU A 215 -18.92 -11.63 -15.93
C GLU A 215 -20.09 -11.29 -14.96
N PRO A 216 -20.83 -10.17 -15.16
CA PRO A 216 -21.86 -9.71 -14.23
C PRO A 216 -22.95 -10.76 -13.93
N GLU A 217 -23.31 -11.56 -14.93
CA GLU A 217 -24.39 -12.56 -14.84
C GLU A 217 -24.15 -13.60 -13.74
N VAL A 218 -22.88 -13.94 -13.47
CA VAL A 218 -22.48 -14.92 -12.45
C VAL A 218 -22.77 -14.41 -11.02
N PHE A 219 -22.80 -13.09 -10.81
CA PHE A 219 -22.94 -12.45 -9.50
C PHE A 219 -24.38 -12.10 -9.10
N ARG A 220 -25.37 -12.34 -9.99
CA ARG A 220 -26.78 -11.95 -9.79
C ARG A 220 -27.44 -12.45 -8.49
N ASP A 221 -26.97 -13.57 -7.95
CA ASP A 221 -27.50 -14.24 -6.76
C ASP A 221 -26.84 -13.81 -5.43
N VAL A 222 -25.67 -13.15 -5.47
CA VAL A 222 -24.84 -12.78 -4.30
C VAL A 222 -24.95 -11.29 -3.95
N ARG A 223 -26.16 -10.73 -4.02
CA ARG A 223 -26.42 -9.29 -3.85
C ARG A 223 -26.11 -8.70 -2.45
N LEU A 224 -25.92 -9.56 -1.45
CA LEU A 224 -25.53 -9.16 -0.08
C LEU A 224 -24.01 -9.07 0.12
N LEU A 225 -23.22 -9.24 -0.94
CA LEU A 225 -21.77 -9.21 -0.86
C LEU A 225 -21.26 -7.84 -0.37
N ARG A 226 -20.48 -7.87 0.71
CA ARG A 226 -19.87 -6.71 1.37
C ARG A 226 -18.39 -6.59 1.06
N THR A 227 -17.73 -7.72 0.85
CA THR A 227 -16.30 -7.80 0.57
C THR A 227 -16.08 -8.60 -0.71
N LEU A 228 -15.55 -7.96 -1.73
CA LEU A 228 -15.04 -8.61 -2.94
C LEU A 228 -13.55 -8.35 -3.04
N ARG A 229 -12.74 -9.41 -3.08
CA ARG A 229 -11.30 -9.31 -3.34
C ARG A 229 -10.94 -10.11 -4.58
N CYS A 230 -10.29 -9.45 -5.52
CA CYS A 230 -9.76 -10.04 -6.74
C CYS A 230 -8.39 -9.40 -7.06
N ARG A 231 -7.48 -9.45 -6.10
CA ARG A 231 -6.10 -8.99 -6.26
C ARG A 231 -5.34 -9.96 -7.17
N ARG A 232 -4.48 -9.46 -8.08
CA ARG A 232 -3.75 -10.32 -9.05
C ARG A 232 -4.66 -11.19 -9.94
N CYS A 233 -5.87 -10.73 -10.23
CA CYS A 233 -6.85 -11.44 -11.07
C CYS A 233 -6.65 -11.27 -12.60
N ARG A 234 -5.61 -10.53 -13.02
CA ARG A 234 -5.33 -10.14 -14.43
C ARG A 234 -6.42 -9.28 -15.08
N LEU A 235 -7.28 -8.64 -14.27
CA LEU A 235 -8.37 -7.80 -14.76
C LEU A 235 -7.85 -6.56 -15.49
N THR A 236 -8.40 -6.21 -16.65
CA THR A 236 -8.00 -5.00 -17.40
C THR A 236 -9.10 -3.94 -17.47
N TYR A 237 -10.34 -4.33 -17.15
CA TYR A 237 -11.53 -3.48 -17.20
C TYR A 237 -12.44 -3.73 -15.98
N ILE A 238 -13.07 -2.67 -15.45
CA ILE A 238 -14.05 -2.75 -14.36
C ILE A 238 -15.43 -2.65 -14.98
N ASN A 239 -16.21 -3.74 -14.97
CA ASN A 239 -17.55 -3.75 -15.58
C ASN A 239 -18.57 -3.02 -14.67
N PRO A 240 -19.20 -1.91 -15.11
CA PRO A 240 -20.17 -1.18 -14.29
C PRO A 240 -21.41 -2.01 -13.92
N LEU A 241 -21.84 -2.93 -14.79
CA LEU A 241 -23.00 -3.79 -14.53
C LEU A 241 -22.74 -4.78 -13.38
N LEU A 242 -21.48 -5.20 -13.18
CA LEU A 242 -21.10 -6.03 -12.03
C LEU A 242 -21.28 -5.25 -10.73
N LEU A 243 -20.82 -3.99 -10.69
CA LEU A 243 -20.91 -3.15 -9.50
C LEU A 243 -22.35 -2.76 -9.19
N HIS A 244 -23.18 -2.53 -10.21
CA HIS A 244 -24.63 -2.33 -10.08
C HIS A 244 -25.34 -3.52 -9.39
N LEU A 245 -24.89 -4.76 -9.63
CA LEU A 245 -25.46 -5.96 -9.01
C LEU A 245 -25.03 -6.16 -7.55
N LEU A 246 -24.01 -5.43 -7.08
CA LEU A 246 -23.37 -5.58 -5.78
C LEU A 246 -23.39 -4.26 -4.95
N PRO A 247 -24.56 -3.61 -4.76
CA PRO A 247 -24.66 -2.29 -4.13
C PRO A 247 -24.28 -2.26 -2.64
N ASP A 248 -24.16 -3.44 -2.02
CA ASP A 248 -23.84 -3.62 -0.61
C ASP A 248 -22.33 -3.69 -0.29
N ILE A 249 -21.47 -3.60 -1.32
CA ILE A 249 -20.01 -3.62 -1.16
C ILE A 249 -19.54 -2.46 -0.26
N VAL A 250 -18.78 -2.85 0.76
CA VAL A 250 -18.05 -1.99 1.71
C VAL A 250 -16.55 -2.01 1.39
N THR A 251 -16.03 -3.17 0.97
CA THR A 251 -14.61 -3.40 0.67
C THR A 251 -14.46 -3.99 -0.73
N LEU A 252 -13.73 -3.29 -1.58
CA LEU A 252 -13.38 -3.72 -2.94
C LEU A 252 -11.85 -3.71 -3.08
N ASP A 253 -11.24 -4.90 -3.13
CA ASP A 253 -9.80 -5.04 -3.46
C ASP A 253 -9.64 -5.52 -4.90
N LEU A 254 -9.11 -4.63 -5.73
CA LEU A 254 -8.80 -4.83 -7.13
C LEU A 254 -7.31 -4.51 -7.40
N GLY A 255 -6.46 -4.63 -6.38
CA GLY A 255 -5.02 -4.38 -6.49
C GLY A 255 -4.29 -5.36 -7.42
N GLU A 256 -3.11 -4.95 -7.88
CA GLU A 256 -2.18 -5.75 -8.70
C GLU A 256 -2.83 -6.36 -9.95
N ASN A 257 -3.71 -5.59 -10.59
CA ASN A 257 -4.37 -5.94 -11.85
C ASN A 257 -3.76 -5.10 -13.01
N GLY A 258 -4.44 -5.10 -14.16
CA GLY A 258 -4.03 -4.42 -15.39
C GLY A 258 -4.76 -3.12 -15.70
N PHE A 259 -5.43 -2.46 -14.75
CA PHE A 259 -6.22 -1.26 -15.07
C PHE A 259 -5.35 -0.10 -15.53
N HIS A 260 -5.58 0.39 -16.75
CA HIS A 260 -4.86 1.52 -17.35
C HIS A 260 -5.56 2.87 -17.15
N TYR A 261 -6.89 2.85 -17.09
CA TYR A 261 -7.75 3.99 -16.85
C TYR A 261 -8.91 3.57 -15.94
N LEU A 262 -9.57 4.56 -15.33
CA LEU A 262 -10.76 4.36 -14.53
C LEU A 262 -11.88 5.20 -15.16
N ASP A 263 -13.02 4.57 -15.45
CA ASP A 263 -14.16 5.27 -16.04
C ASP A 263 -14.73 6.33 -15.10
N LYS A 264 -15.29 7.39 -15.68
CA LYS A 264 -16.02 8.39 -14.90
C LYS A 264 -17.23 7.72 -14.24
N ASN A 265 -17.42 7.96 -12.96
CA ASN A 265 -18.42 7.30 -12.11
C ASN A 265 -18.26 5.76 -12.02
N ALA A 266 -17.08 5.18 -12.29
CA ALA A 266 -16.87 3.72 -12.27
C ALA A 266 -17.40 3.03 -11.00
N PHE A 267 -17.35 3.70 -9.84
CA PHE A 267 -17.80 3.16 -8.56
C PHE A 267 -19.17 3.69 -8.10
N GLY A 268 -19.84 4.53 -8.89
CA GLY A 268 -21.00 5.33 -8.46
C GLY A 268 -22.18 4.53 -7.89
N ASP A 269 -22.37 3.29 -8.33
CA ASP A 269 -23.40 2.37 -7.85
C ASP A 269 -23.05 1.66 -6.52
N LEU A 270 -21.93 2.01 -5.88
CA LEU A 270 -21.46 1.45 -4.60
C LEU A 270 -21.61 2.44 -3.42
N PRO A 271 -22.85 2.75 -2.97
CA PRO A 271 -23.09 3.78 -1.95
C PRO A 271 -22.53 3.42 -0.56
N LYS A 272 -22.22 2.14 -0.31
CA LYS A 272 -21.67 1.66 0.96
C LYS A 272 -20.14 1.55 0.98
N LEU A 273 -19.45 1.81 -0.15
CA LEU A 273 -18.01 1.62 -0.29
C LEU A 273 -17.21 2.47 0.71
N ARG A 274 -16.32 1.81 1.46
CA ARG A 274 -15.42 2.42 2.47
C ARG A 274 -13.94 2.13 2.23
N HIS A 275 -13.61 0.97 1.68
CA HIS A 275 -12.24 0.57 1.42
C HIS A 275 -12.11 0.20 -0.05
N LEU A 276 -11.31 0.97 -0.78
CA LEU A 276 -11.04 0.76 -2.20
C LEU A 276 -9.54 0.60 -2.40
N PHE A 277 -9.13 -0.58 -2.87
CA PHE A 277 -7.73 -0.89 -3.17
C PHE A 277 -7.56 -1.07 -4.68
N LEU A 278 -6.75 -0.20 -5.26
CA LEU A 278 -6.40 -0.12 -6.68
C LEU A 278 -4.87 -0.02 -6.86
N ASP A 279 -4.09 -0.32 -5.81
CA ASP A 279 -2.63 -0.29 -5.88
C ASP A 279 -2.06 -1.35 -6.83
N GLY A 280 -0.83 -1.15 -7.33
CA GLY A 280 -0.17 -2.11 -8.21
C GLY A 280 -0.75 -2.21 -9.63
N ASN A 281 -1.59 -1.26 -10.04
CA ASN A 281 -2.19 -1.19 -11.36
C ASN A 281 -1.36 -0.30 -12.33
N GLN A 282 -1.92 0.01 -13.50
CA GLN A 282 -1.25 0.77 -14.56
C GLN A 282 -1.87 2.17 -14.78
N VAL A 283 -2.62 2.69 -13.79
CA VAL A 283 -3.37 3.95 -13.90
C VAL A 283 -2.41 5.13 -14.04
N THR A 284 -2.63 5.99 -15.03
CA THR A 284 -1.76 7.12 -15.39
C THR A 284 -2.24 8.49 -14.91
N VAL A 285 -3.54 8.61 -14.62
CA VAL A 285 -4.18 9.82 -14.09
C VAL A 285 -5.43 9.43 -13.31
N LEU A 286 -5.67 10.09 -12.18
CA LEU A 286 -6.96 10.05 -11.47
C LEU A 286 -7.76 11.29 -11.88
N THR A 287 -8.88 11.09 -12.57
CA THR A 287 -9.74 12.15 -13.15
C THR A 287 -10.91 12.52 -12.25
N GLY A 288 -11.44 13.73 -12.42
CA GLY A 288 -12.66 14.18 -11.75
C GLY A 288 -13.88 13.31 -12.09
N GLY A 289 -14.61 12.88 -11.05
CA GLY A 289 -15.82 12.07 -11.18
C GLY A 289 -15.63 10.56 -10.99
N VAL A 290 -14.41 10.03 -10.91
CA VAL A 290 -14.20 8.59 -10.64
C VAL A 290 -14.71 8.19 -9.25
N LEU A 291 -14.54 9.08 -8.26
CA LEU A 291 -14.80 8.82 -6.84
C LEU A 291 -15.92 9.69 -6.24
N THR A 292 -16.57 10.54 -7.04
CA THR A 292 -17.53 11.54 -6.57
C THR A 292 -18.73 10.92 -5.85
N GLY A 293 -19.02 11.42 -4.64
CA GLY A 293 -20.11 10.94 -3.80
C GLY A 293 -19.70 9.88 -2.76
N HIS A 294 -18.49 9.32 -2.84
CA HIS A 294 -18.03 8.31 -1.88
C HIS A 294 -17.40 8.92 -0.62
N ASN A 295 -17.57 8.20 0.49
CA ASN A 295 -16.96 8.52 1.78
C ASN A 295 -16.08 7.35 2.23
N LEU A 296 -14.85 7.35 1.72
CA LEU A 296 -13.87 6.29 1.91
C LEU A 296 -13.14 6.45 3.25
N THR A 297 -13.01 5.35 3.98
CA THR A 297 -12.03 5.24 5.05
C THR A 297 -10.64 5.05 4.47
N THR A 298 -10.49 4.18 3.47
CA THR A 298 -9.21 3.83 2.86
C THR A 298 -9.29 3.90 1.34
N LEU A 299 -8.37 4.65 0.73
CA LEU A 299 -8.13 4.65 -0.72
C LEU A 299 -6.65 4.35 -0.99
N SER A 300 -6.38 3.20 -1.60
CA SER A 300 -5.03 2.79 -2.00
C SER A 300 -4.89 2.87 -3.52
N LEU A 301 -4.02 3.77 -3.98
CA LEU A 301 -3.61 3.96 -5.38
C LEU A 301 -2.09 3.85 -5.53
N ALA A 302 -1.41 3.26 -4.53
CA ALA A 302 0.04 3.07 -4.52
C ALA A 302 0.54 2.24 -5.71
N ARG A 303 1.83 2.31 -6.05
CA ARG A 303 2.45 1.46 -7.10
C ARG A 303 1.69 1.50 -8.45
N ASN A 304 1.16 2.66 -8.82
CA ASN A 304 0.55 2.91 -10.12
C ASN A 304 1.53 3.69 -11.02
N ARG A 305 1.06 4.23 -12.15
CA ARG A 305 1.86 5.02 -13.10
C ARG A 305 1.43 6.48 -13.15
N MET A 306 0.79 6.99 -12.09
CA MET A 306 0.17 8.31 -12.12
C MET A 306 1.23 9.41 -12.22
N MET A 307 1.10 10.26 -13.24
CA MET A 307 2.00 11.41 -13.45
C MET A 307 1.44 12.70 -12.87
N THR A 308 0.11 12.82 -12.82
CA THR A 308 -0.65 13.94 -12.26
C THR A 308 -1.93 13.43 -11.59
N VAL A 309 -2.55 14.29 -10.77
CA VAL A 309 -3.90 14.11 -10.23
C VAL A 309 -4.72 15.32 -10.65
N ASP A 310 -5.94 15.09 -11.15
CA ASP A 310 -6.88 16.15 -11.52
C ASP A 310 -7.30 16.95 -10.27
N PRO A 311 -7.28 18.30 -10.28
CA PRO A 311 -7.80 19.12 -9.18
C PRO A 311 -9.24 18.77 -8.75
N ALA A 312 -10.05 18.22 -9.66
CA ALA A 312 -11.42 17.77 -9.40
C ALA A 312 -11.52 16.29 -8.97
N ALA A 313 -10.42 15.53 -8.89
CA ALA A 313 -10.41 14.10 -8.56
C ALA A 313 -11.10 13.78 -7.22
N PHE A 314 -10.91 14.67 -6.23
CA PHE A 314 -11.48 14.54 -4.88
C PHE A 314 -12.67 15.48 -4.63
N ALA A 315 -13.24 16.07 -5.68
CA ALA A 315 -14.41 16.94 -5.56
C ALA A 315 -15.64 16.14 -5.10
N ASN A 316 -16.23 16.57 -3.96
CA ASN A 316 -17.32 15.87 -3.27
C ASN A 316 -16.96 14.41 -2.92
N VAL A 317 -15.75 14.20 -2.40
CA VAL A 317 -15.25 12.94 -1.86
C VAL A 317 -14.72 13.20 -0.45
N SER A 318 -14.91 12.27 0.48
CA SER A 318 -14.16 12.27 1.75
C SER A 318 -13.30 11.03 1.86
N VAL A 319 -12.04 11.19 2.26
CA VAL A 319 -11.05 10.12 2.37
C VAL A 319 -10.31 10.28 3.71
N THR A 320 -10.22 9.23 4.52
CA THR A 320 -9.49 9.29 5.81
C THR A 320 -8.02 8.88 5.67
N GLU A 321 -7.75 7.82 4.90
CA GLU A 321 -6.43 7.32 4.52
C GLU A 321 -6.29 7.35 3.00
N LEU A 322 -5.26 8.04 2.51
CA LEU A 322 -4.93 8.10 1.09
C LEU A 322 -3.49 7.64 0.87
N ASP A 323 -3.31 6.62 0.04
CA ASP A 323 -2.00 6.14 -0.40
C ASP A 323 -1.80 6.39 -1.90
N LEU A 324 -0.90 7.31 -2.21
CA LEU A 324 -0.42 7.68 -3.55
C LEU A 324 1.06 7.30 -3.75
N SER A 325 1.64 6.52 -2.84
CA SER A 325 3.07 6.19 -2.86
C SER A 325 3.52 5.39 -4.09
N SER A 326 4.80 5.43 -4.41
CA SER A 326 5.39 4.67 -5.53
C SER A 326 4.70 4.93 -6.88
N ASN A 327 4.36 6.18 -7.17
CA ASN A 327 3.81 6.62 -8.46
C ASN A 327 4.86 7.42 -9.26
N ARG A 328 4.44 8.17 -10.28
CA ARG A 328 5.31 9.01 -11.12
C ARG A 328 4.98 10.50 -11.00
N LEU A 329 4.41 10.91 -9.86
CA LEU A 329 3.95 12.29 -9.63
C LEU A 329 5.14 13.25 -9.59
N GLN A 330 5.28 14.09 -10.62
CA GLN A 330 6.34 15.11 -10.71
C GLN A 330 5.92 16.44 -10.11
N SER A 331 4.64 16.78 -10.29
CA SER A 331 3.99 17.98 -9.77
C SER A 331 2.62 17.64 -9.19
N LEU A 332 2.16 18.51 -8.30
CA LEU A 332 0.81 18.50 -7.75
C LEU A 332 0.26 19.91 -7.86
N ASP A 333 -1.01 20.00 -8.25
CA ASP A 333 -1.74 21.27 -8.22
C ASP A 333 -2.15 21.59 -6.76
N PRO A 334 -1.98 22.84 -6.29
CA PRO A 334 -2.27 23.22 -4.91
C PRO A 334 -3.71 22.97 -4.43
N PHE A 335 -4.66 22.79 -5.35
CA PHE A 335 -6.08 22.65 -5.05
C PHE A 335 -6.53 21.19 -4.91
N VAL A 336 -5.73 20.21 -5.35
CA VAL A 336 -6.08 18.76 -5.35
C VAL A 336 -6.56 18.27 -3.98
N PHE A 337 -5.89 18.66 -2.90
CA PHE A 337 -6.22 18.19 -1.55
C PHE A 337 -7.15 19.13 -0.76
N LEU A 338 -7.55 20.29 -1.29
CA LEU A 338 -8.49 21.20 -0.61
C LEU A 338 -9.81 20.52 -0.22
N PRO A 339 -10.47 19.71 -1.07
CA PRO A 339 -11.71 19.02 -0.69
C PRO A 339 -11.54 18.06 0.49
N LEU A 340 -10.32 17.59 0.75
CA LEU A 340 -10.01 16.57 1.75
C LEU A 340 -9.59 17.15 3.11
N ASN A 341 -9.43 18.48 3.25
CA ASN A 341 -8.86 19.12 4.45
C ASN A 341 -9.52 18.70 5.78
N GLN A 342 -10.84 18.53 5.79
CA GLN A 342 -11.61 18.09 6.96
C GLN A 342 -11.58 16.57 7.19
N SER A 343 -11.37 15.75 6.15
CA SER A 343 -11.48 14.28 6.25
C SER A 343 -10.13 13.55 6.37
N LEU A 344 -9.10 14.02 5.66
CA LEU A 344 -7.82 13.32 5.56
C LEU A 344 -7.06 13.32 6.89
N ARG A 345 -6.55 12.16 7.28
CA ARG A 345 -5.78 11.95 8.52
C ARG A 345 -4.48 11.21 8.31
N ARG A 346 -4.38 10.37 7.26
CA ARG A 346 -3.16 9.65 6.89
C ARG A 346 -2.93 9.84 5.40
N LEU A 347 -1.77 10.38 5.04
CA LEU A 347 -1.36 10.59 3.65
C LEU A 347 -0.03 9.91 3.42
N LYS A 348 0.03 9.00 2.45
CA LYS A 348 1.29 8.46 1.94
C LYS A 348 1.50 8.92 0.51
N ILE A 349 2.65 9.53 0.25
CA ILE A 349 3.01 10.07 -1.07
C ILE A 349 4.49 9.83 -1.41
N GLY A 350 5.24 9.13 -0.55
CA GLY A 350 6.62 8.75 -0.77
C GLY A 350 6.87 7.95 -2.06
N ALA A 351 8.14 7.79 -2.44
CA ALA A 351 8.59 7.18 -3.68
C ALA A 351 7.94 7.78 -4.93
N ASN A 352 7.76 9.11 -4.95
CA ASN A 352 7.36 9.88 -6.13
C ASN A 352 8.46 10.88 -6.50
N PRO A 353 8.69 11.18 -7.80
CA PRO A 353 9.66 12.17 -8.28
C PRO A 353 9.17 13.63 -8.07
N LEU A 354 8.53 13.91 -6.94
CA LEU A 354 7.85 15.15 -6.63
C LEU A 354 8.85 16.25 -6.22
N GLN A 355 8.71 17.45 -6.76
CA GLN A 355 9.52 18.59 -6.29
C GLN A 355 9.04 19.06 -4.91
N VAL A 356 9.99 19.46 -4.05
CA VAL A 356 9.72 19.93 -2.67
C VAL A 356 8.78 21.15 -2.65
N SER A 357 8.84 22.01 -3.67
CA SER A 357 7.93 23.13 -3.90
C SER A 357 6.45 22.70 -4.03
N HIS A 358 6.17 21.56 -4.67
CA HIS A 358 4.82 21.00 -4.81
C HIS A 358 4.35 20.32 -3.52
N LEU A 359 5.25 19.63 -2.80
CA LEU A 359 4.98 19.10 -1.46
C LEU A 359 4.59 20.22 -0.48
N TRP A 360 5.32 21.34 -0.49
CA TRP A 360 4.95 22.52 0.30
C TRP A 360 3.60 23.09 -0.15
N SER A 361 3.47 23.49 -1.41
CA SER A 361 2.30 24.25 -1.87
C SER A 361 0.98 23.46 -1.82
N SER A 362 1.01 22.14 -2.02
CA SER A 362 -0.20 21.29 -2.10
C SER A 362 -0.56 20.55 -0.80
N ILE A 363 0.41 20.32 0.10
CA ILE A 363 0.18 19.52 1.31
C ILE A 363 0.50 20.33 2.58
N LEU A 364 1.70 20.91 2.67
CA LEU A 364 2.21 21.49 3.93
C LEU A 364 1.91 22.98 4.11
N SER A 365 1.42 23.64 3.06
CA SER A 365 1.04 25.05 3.06
C SER A 365 -0.16 25.31 3.98
N PRO A 366 -0.13 26.39 4.80
CA PRO A 366 -1.24 26.77 5.68
C PRO A 366 -2.51 27.16 4.92
N ARG A 367 -2.45 27.30 3.58
CA ARG A 367 -3.63 27.50 2.72
C ARG A 367 -4.49 26.24 2.58
N VAL A 368 -3.90 25.04 2.68
CA VAL A 368 -4.61 23.77 2.43
C VAL A 368 -5.27 23.24 3.71
N GLN A 369 -4.67 23.53 4.87
CA GLN A 369 -5.23 23.21 6.21
C GLN A 369 -5.50 21.71 6.45
N LEU A 370 -4.67 20.82 5.91
CA LEU A 370 -4.79 19.38 6.14
C LEU A 370 -4.44 19.02 7.60
N ASN A 371 -5.42 18.47 8.34
CA ASN A 371 -5.20 18.03 9.73
C ASN A 371 -4.63 16.60 9.78
N LEU A 372 -3.40 16.43 9.28
CA LEU A 372 -2.73 15.14 9.20
C LEU A 372 -2.26 14.64 10.58
N SER A 373 -2.50 13.35 10.81
CA SER A 373 -1.98 12.59 11.96
C SER A 373 -0.81 11.67 11.58
N GLU A 374 -0.73 11.28 10.31
CA GLU A 374 0.35 10.50 9.73
C GLU A 374 0.68 11.06 8.34
N LEU A 375 1.97 11.22 8.07
CA LEU A 375 2.49 11.66 6.79
C LEU A 375 3.69 10.78 6.41
N ASP A 376 3.62 10.20 5.21
CA ASP A 376 4.73 9.45 4.62
C ASP A 376 5.19 10.13 3.33
N VAL A 377 6.43 10.64 3.38
CA VAL A 377 7.13 11.31 2.28
C VAL A 377 8.48 10.64 2.00
N ALA A 378 8.59 9.34 2.30
CA ALA A 378 9.82 8.58 2.09
C ALA A 378 10.31 8.68 0.64
N ASP A 379 11.62 8.60 0.42
CA ASP A 379 12.28 8.65 -0.90
C ASP A 379 12.00 9.93 -1.74
N ILE A 380 11.36 10.96 -1.18
CA ILE A 380 11.31 12.30 -1.76
C ILE A 380 12.57 13.06 -1.30
N PRO A 381 13.42 13.60 -2.20
CA PRO A 381 14.77 14.07 -1.83
C PRO A 381 14.82 15.46 -1.16
N ILE A 382 14.03 15.65 -0.10
CA ILE A 382 13.85 16.90 0.65
C ILE A 382 15.19 17.45 1.17
N GLY A 383 16.07 16.59 1.68
CA GLY A 383 17.35 16.98 2.28
C GLY A 383 18.38 17.56 1.30
N ARG A 384 18.14 17.47 -0.01
CA ARG A 384 19.01 18.09 -1.03
C ARG A 384 18.76 19.59 -1.22
N ASP A 385 17.59 20.08 -0.83
CA ASP A 385 17.23 21.47 -1.09
C ASP A 385 17.76 22.41 0.00
N GLN A 386 18.62 23.34 -0.41
CA GLN A 386 19.34 24.24 0.51
C GLN A 386 18.48 25.37 1.07
N HIS A 387 17.32 25.65 0.46
CA HIS A 387 16.47 26.81 0.83
C HIS A 387 15.25 26.44 1.69
N PHE A 388 14.97 25.16 1.95
CA PHE A 388 13.63 24.69 2.38
C PHE A 388 13.58 24.02 3.77
N GLN A 389 14.64 24.13 4.59
CA GLN A 389 14.84 23.19 5.71
C GLN A 389 14.24 23.60 7.08
N THR A 390 13.92 24.88 7.32
CA THR A 390 13.55 25.35 8.67
C THR A 390 12.07 25.17 9.02
N ASP A 391 11.15 25.45 8.08
CA ASP A 391 9.73 25.66 8.41
C ASP A 391 8.74 24.68 7.77
N LEU A 392 9.26 23.60 7.17
CA LEU A 392 8.51 22.66 6.35
C LEU A 392 7.27 22.04 7.05
N PHE A 393 7.32 21.88 8.38
CA PHE A 393 6.21 21.33 9.17
C PHE A 393 5.64 22.30 10.21
N SER A 394 5.98 23.59 10.13
CA SER A 394 5.61 24.62 11.12
C SER A 394 4.10 24.87 11.26
N PHE A 395 3.26 24.29 10.40
CA PHE A 395 1.79 24.34 10.48
C PHE A 395 1.12 23.00 10.80
N HIS A 396 1.90 21.92 11.00
CA HIS A 396 1.43 20.54 11.07
C HIS A 396 1.69 19.87 12.44
N HIS A 397 1.58 20.64 13.52
CA HIS A 397 1.84 20.21 14.91
C HIS A 397 1.06 18.96 15.39
N GLY A 398 0.00 18.56 14.66
CA GLY A 398 -0.84 17.40 14.95
C GLY A 398 -0.28 16.04 14.49
N ILE A 399 0.79 16.03 13.67
CA ILE A 399 1.40 14.80 13.17
C ILE A 399 1.97 13.96 14.34
N LYS A 400 1.61 12.67 14.33
CA LYS A 400 2.01 11.66 15.33
C LYS A 400 2.96 10.62 14.74
N SER A 401 2.90 10.39 13.44
CA SER A 401 3.82 9.51 12.72
C SER A 401 4.33 10.21 11.48
N LEU A 402 5.64 10.35 11.35
CA LEU A 402 6.29 10.97 10.19
C LEU A 402 7.34 10.02 9.63
N ASN A 403 7.23 9.70 8.34
CA ASN A 403 8.24 8.94 7.62
C ASN A 403 9.08 9.87 6.72
N LEU A 404 10.36 10.02 7.06
CA LEU A 404 11.39 10.73 6.29
C LEU A 404 12.48 9.76 5.79
N SER A 405 12.20 8.46 5.70
CA SER A 405 13.14 7.46 5.17
C SER A 405 13.62 7.85 3.76
N GLY A 406 14.91 7.69 3.46
CA GLY A 406 15.43 7.90 2.10
C GLY A 406 15.39 9.34 1.57
N THR A 407 14.97 10.32 2.37
CA THR A 407 14.79 11.73 1.95
C THR A 407 16.10 12.53 1.75
N ALA A 408 17.25 11.84 1.85
CA ALA A 408 18.61 12.35 1.63
C ALA A 408 19.08 13.47 2.57
N PHE A 409 18.64 13.48 3.83
CA PHE A 409 19.20 14.36 4.87
C PHE A 409 20.64 13.97 5.23
N ASN A 410 21.55 14.95 5.19
CA ASN A 410 22.93 14.81 5.68
C ASN A 410 23.04 15.05 7.20
N TYR A 411 22.18 15.92 7.73
CA TYR A 411 22.01 16.20 9.15
C TYR A 411 20.51 16.28 9.47
N LEU A 412 20.15 16.10 10.74
CA LEU A 412 18.76 16.15 11.20
C LEU A 412 18.39 17.60 11.58
N PRO A 413 17.57 18.33 10.77
CA PRO A 413 17.15 19.68 11.09
C PRO A 413 16.34 19.73 12.39
N VAL A 414 16.78 20.55 13.33
CA VAL A 414 16.25 20.60 14.70
C VAL A 414 14.87 21.27 14.73
N GLU A 415 14.63 22.18 13.81
CA GLU A 415 13.42 22.96 13.62
C GLU A 415 12.24 22.05 13.19
N VAL A 416 12.52 21.01 12.39
CA VAL A 416 11.55 19.96 12.03
C VAL A 416 11.11 19.16 13.26
N ILE A 417 12.01 18.88 14.20
CA ILE A 417 11.67 18.20 15.46
C ILE A 417 10.82 19.13 16.34
N ARG A 418 11.26 20.38 16.51
CA ARG A 418 10.60 21.38 17.37
C ARG A 418 9.20 21.78 16.90
N SER A 419 8.96 21.78 15.60
CA SER A 419 7.64 22.05 15.01
C SER A 419 6.63 20.90 15.18
N LEU A 420 7.07 19.71 15.63
CA LEU A 420 6.25 18.49 15.73
C LEU A 420 6.14 17.93 17.16
N PRO A 421 5.54 18.68 18.12
CA PRO A 421 5.46 18.27 19.53
C PRO A 421 4.59 17.03 19.78
N SER A 422 3.68 16.68 18.86
CA SER A 422 2.78 15.51 18.98
C SER A 422 3.41 14.18 18.54
N LEU A 423 4.66 14.20 18.07
CA LEU A 423 5.29 13.08 17.38
C LEU A 423 5.51 11.87 18.30
N ARG A 424 5.14 10.69 17.79
CA ARG A 424 5.22 9.38 18.47
C ARG A 424 6.09 8.38 17.72
N GLN A 425 6.14 8.49 16.40
CA GLN A 425 6.98 7.67 15.53
C GLN A 425 7.67 8.58 14.51
N LEU A 426 8.98 8.40 14.34
CA LEU A 426 9.81 9.15 13.39
C LEU A 426 10.72 8.17 12.64
N ASP A 427 10.57 8.08 11.32
CA ASP A 427 11.50 7.34 10.48
C ASP A 427 12.54 8.28 9.88
N LEU A 428 13.83 7.99 10.12
CA LEU A 428 14.99 8.66 9.53
C LEU A 428 15.93 7.66 8.85
N SER A 429 15.47 6.44 8.59
CA SER A 429 16.27 5.40 7.96
C SER A 429 16.70 5.75 6.54
N PHE A 430 17.71 5.07 6.00
CA PHE A 430 18.20 5.20 4.62
C PHE A 430 18.58 6.64 4.15
N ASN A 431 18.82 7.56 5.10
CA ASN A 431 19.27 8.91 4.81
C ASN A 431 20.81 8.96 4.60
N LYS A 432 21.42 10.13 4.82
CA LYS A 432 22.87 10.37 4.74
C LYS A 432 23.42 10.92 6.06
N LEU A 433 22.74 10.62 7.17
CA LEU A 433 23.14 11.04 8.52
C LEU A 433 24.45 10.34 8.91
N SER A 434 25.53 11.12 9.09
CA SER A 434 26.79 10.63 9.64
C SER A 434 26.82 10.65 11.17
N SER A 435 26.04 11.55 11.78
CA SER A 435 25.98 11.76 13.23
C SER A 435 24.65 12.40 13.64
N LEU A 436 24.35 12.35 14.94
CA LEU A 436 23.30 13.17 15.56
C LEU A 436 23.97 14.10 16.57
N THR A 437 23.90 15.41 16.33
CA THR A 437 24.49 16.42 17.20
C THR A 437 23.80 16.46 18.58
N ASP A 438 24.46 16.98 19.61
CA ASP A 438 23.83 17.22 20.92
C ASP A 438 22.54 18.06 20.83
N LEU A 439 22.46 18.98 19.87
CA LEU A 439 21.28 19.79 19.62
C LEU A 439 20.12 18.94 19.03
N SER A 440 20.43 18.04 18.09
CA SER A 440 19.47 17.08 17.53
C SER A 440 19.00 16.07 18.60
N LEU A 441 19.92 15.52 19.39
CA LEU A 441 19.63 14.55 20.45
C LEU A 441 18.83 15.16 21.60
N SER A 442 19.14 16.40 22.01
CA SER A 442 18.35 17.13 23.03
C SER A 442 16.95 17.48 22.53
N ALA A 443 16.80 17.86 21.25
CA ALA A 443 15.49 18.07 20.65
C ALA A 443 14.66 16.79 20.57
N LEU A 444 15.25 15.66 20.14
CA LEU A 444 14.58 14.35 20.18
C LEU A 444 14.19 13.94 21.61
N SER A 445 15.04 14.23 22.60
CA SER A 445 14.76 13.94 24.01
C SER A 445 13.67 14.83 24.62
N ALA A 446 13.43 16.02 24.07
CA ALA A 446 12.35 16.91 24.49
C ALA A 446 10.96 16.40 24.04
N LEU A 447 10.90 15.53 23.01
CA LEU A 447 9.67 14.88 22.57
C LEU A 447 9.24 13.77 23.53
N GLN A 448 8.62 14.14 24.66
CA GLN A 448 8.09 13.19 25.64
C GLN A 448 7.08 12.17 25.07
N GLY A 449 6.47 12.48 23.91
CA GLY A 449 5.56 11.60 23.20
C GLY A 449 6.23 10.52 22.32
N LEU A 450 7.54 10.63 22.04
CA LEU A 450 8.24 9.79 21.07
C LEU A 450 8.43 8.36 21.60
N ARG A 451 7.95 7.37 20.84
CA ARG A 451 7.94 5.94 21.20
C ARG A 451 8.76 5.06 20.28
N ARG A 452 8.96 5.46 19.02
CA ARG A 452 9.76 4.74 18.02
C ARG A 452 10.54 5.74 17.18
N ILE A 453 11.79 5.41 16.91
CA ILE A 453 12.65 6.11 15.96
C ILE A 453 13.40 5.08 15.12
N TYR A 454 13.48 5.27 13.81
CA TYR A 454 14.21 4.34 12.93
C TYR A 454 15.43 5.04 12.32
N LEU A 455 16.60 4.39 12.40
CA LEU A 455 17.92 5.01 12.16
C LEU A 455 18.86 4.16 11.28
N HIS A 456 18.43 2.98 10.84
CA HIS A 456 19.25 2.07 10.02
C HIS A 456 19.47 2.58 8.60
N GLY A 457 20.46 2.02 7.89
CA GLY A 457 20.78 2.43 6.51
C GLY A 457 21.40 3.83 6.37
N ASN A 458 21.84 4.43 7.47
CA ASN A 458 22.59 5.70 7.49
C ASN A 458 24.11 5.43 7.63
N PRO A 459 24.96 6.28 7.04
CA PRO A 459 26.43 6.12 7.05
C PRO A 459 27.06 6.63 8.36
N TRP A 460 26.73 6.00 9.50
CA TRP A 460 27.17 6.46 10.82
C TRP A 460 28.70 6.46 10.97
N TYR A 461 29.24 7.59 11.44
CA TYR A 461 30.66 7.79 11.72
C TYR A 461 30.95 7.55 13.20
N CYS A 462 31.75 6.52 13.48
CA CYS A 462 31.91 5.89 14.79
C CYS A 462 33.32 6.06 15.36
N ASP A 463 33.74 7.30 15.60
CA ASP A 463 34.79 7.58 16.58
C ASP A 463 34.18 7.90 17.96
N ALA A 464 35.01 7.91 19.01
CA ALA A 464 34.55 8.16 20.37
C ALA A 464 33.94 9.56 20.60
N CYS A 465 34.19 10.53 19.72
CA CYS A 465 33.76 11.92 19.85
C CYS A 465 32.42 12.20 19.15
N VAL A 466 32.20 11.62 17.98
CA VAL A 466 31.03 11.86 17.13
C VAL A 466 29.85 10.98 17.51
N ILE A 467 30.07 9.68 17.76
CA ILE A 467 28.97 8.74 18.03
C ILE A 467 28.68 8.54 19.53
N GLY A 468 29.61 8.92 20.41
CA GLY A 468 29.49 8.77 21.86
C GLY A 468 28.18 9.32 22.46
N PRO A 469 27.76 10.57 22.12
CA PRO A 469 26.48 11.12 22.56
C PRO A 469 25.27 10.30 22.06
N MET A 470 25.34 9.82 20.82
CA MET A 470 24.27 9.01 20.21
C MET A 470 24.17 7.62 20.84
N LEU A 471 25.28 6.94 21.15
CA LEU A 471 25.26 5.67 21.87
C LEU A 471 24.62 5.84 23.26
N LYS A 472 25.06 6.84 24.02
CA LYS A 472 24.47 7.18 25.33
C LYS A 472 22.97 7.51 25.22
N TRP A 473 22.55 8.18 24.14
CA TRP A 473 21.14 8.48 23.90
C TRP A 473 20.33 7.23 23.54
N LEU A 474 20.83 6.39 22.63
CA LEU A 474 20.25 5.08 22.31
C LEU A 474 20.12 4.22 23.58
N ASP A 475 21.02 4.43 24.55
CA ASP A 475 21.04 3.69 25.80
C ASP A 475 19.85 3.99 26.72
N ILE A 476 19.54 5.28 26.89
CA ILE A 476 18.57 5.79 27.88
C ILE A 476 17.20 6.12 27.28
N SER A 477 17.12 6.36 25.96
CA SER A 477 15.89 6.83 25.31
C SER A 477 14.82 5.74 25.25
N PRO A 478 13.57 6.01 25.68
CA PRO A 478 12.46 5.07 25.48
C PRO A 478 12.18 4.79 24.00
N ALA A 479 12.45 5.77 23.12
CA ALA A 479 12.16 5.67 21.69
C ALA A 479 13.06 4.67 20.94
N SER A 480 14.30 4.46 21.42
CA SER A 480 15.28 3.53 20.83
C SER A 480 15.20 2.11 21.36
N ARG A 481 14.35 1.82 22.37
CA ARG A 481 14.30 0.51 23.04
C ARG A 481 14.11 -0.66 22.08
N HIS A 482 13.20 -0.51 21.12
CA HIS A 482 12.93 -1.53 20.10
C HIS A 482 14.15 -1.83 19.19
N ILE A 483 15.04 -0.86 18.97
CA ILE A 483 16.31 -1.07 18.25
C ILE A 483 17.19 -2.03 19.05
N LYS A 484 17.38 -1.75 20.35
CA LYS A 484 18.17 -2.61 21.25
C LYS A 484 17.63 -4.03 21.33
N ASP A 485 16.32 -4.17 21.45
CA ASP A 485 15.66 -5.47 21.56
C ASP A 485 15.82 -6.28 20.27
N SER A 486 15.64 -5.65 19.09
CA SER A 486 15.84 -6.28 17.78
C SER A 486 17.30 -6.73 17.57
N CYS A 487 18.26 -5.86 17.90
CA CYS A 487 19.69 -6.13 17.73
C CYS A 487 20.25 -7.21 18.67
N ARG A 488 19.48 -7.66 19.67
CA ARG A 488 19.85 -8.78 20.55
C ARG A 488 19.43 -10.15 20.01
N GLY A 489 18.58 -10.21 18.97
CA GLY A 489 18.00 -11.46 18.47
C GLY A 489 18.91 -12.29 17.54
N LEU A 490 19.90 -11.68 16.90
CA LEU A 490 20.70 -12.33 15.85
C LEU A 490 21.92 -13.07 16.44
N LYS A 491 21.76 -14.37 16.67
CA LYS A 491 22.90 -15.29 16.83
C LYS A 491 23.62 -15.47 15.50
N THR A 492 24.90 -15.18 15.48
CA THR A 492 25.79 -15.38 14.32
C THR A 492 26.02 -16.88 14.06
N ASN A 493 25.49 -17.40 12.95
CA ASN A 493 26.01 -18.61 12.32
C ASN A 493 26.72 -18.21 11.03
N ALA A 494 28.03 -18.48 10.97
CA ALA A 494 28.93 -18.41 9.80
C ALA A 494 28.85 -17.13 8.91
N GLY A 495 29.90 -16.31 8.95
CA GLY A 495 29.94 -15.04 8.23
C GLY A 495 29.83 -15.18 6.71
N ASN A 496 28.74 -14.65 6.16
CA ASN A 496 28.66 -14.07 4.81
C ASN A 496 27.62 -12.94 4.85
N LEU A 497 28.03 -11.74 4.45
CA LEU A 497 27.13 -10.58 4.33
C LEU A 497 26.54 -10.55 2.91
N THR A 498 25.32 -11.07 2.75
CA THR A 498 24.48 -10.83 1.57
C THR A 498 23.36 -9.88 1.94
N ALA A 499 23.28 -8.75 1.24
CA ALA A 499 22.33 -7.66 1.51
C ALA A 499 20.91 -7.94 0.96
N ASP A 500 20.41 -9.16 1.18
CA ASP A 500 19.07 -9.61 0.79
C ASP A 500 18.42 -10.37 1.96
N TYR A 501 17.89 -9.64 2.93
CA TYR A 501 16.91 -10.15 3.90
C TYR A 501 15.89 -9.05 4.20
N ILE A 502 14.76 -9.11 3.51
CA ILE A 502 13.56 -8.31 3.78
C ILE A 502 12.40 -9.29 4.03
N ASN A 503 11.86 -9.24 5.25
CA ASN A 503 10.60 -9.85 5.76
C ASN A 503 10.61 -11.39 5.83
N ASP A 504 10.34 -12.00 7.01
CA ASP A 504 8.96 -12.16 7.51
C ASP A 504 8.72 -11.85 9.01
N ASP A 505 9.73 -11.84 9.87
CA ASP A 505 9.54 -11.82 11.35
C ASP A 505 9.64 -10.44 12.04
N GLY A 506 9.36 -9.34 11.32
CA GLY A 506 9.21 -7.99 11.91
C GLY A 506 10.43 -7.40 12.63
N ALA A 507 11.57 -8.08 12.61
CA ALA A 507 12.84 -7.62 13.16
C ALA A 507 13.46 -6.56 12.25
N GLN A 508 13.74 -5.38 12.79
CA GLN A 508 14.32 -4.29 12.00
C GLN A 508 15.84 -4.40 11.92
N PRO A 509 16.46 -4.07 10.78
CA PRO A 509 17.90 -4.06 10.65
C PRO A 509 18.53 -3.02 11.59
N CYS A 510 19.67 -3.37 12.16
CA CYS A 510 20.37 -2.53 13.12
C CYS A 510 21.05 -1.33 12.43
N PRO A 511 21.15 -0.17 13.10
CA PRO A 511 22.01 0.90 12.64
C PRO A 511 23.47 0.47 12.88
N VAL A 512 24.27 0.48 11.81
CA VAL A 512 25.66 0.00 11.80
C VAL A 512 26.63 1.15 11.55
N CYS A 513 27.85 1.01 12.05
CA CYS A 513 28.95 1.91 11.73
C CYS A 513 29.41 1.71 10.29
N GLN A 514 29.64 2.82 9.58
CA GLN A 514 30.18 2.81 8.22
C GLN A 514 31.68 3.14 8.22
N ASP A 515 32.08 4.06 9.10
CA ASP A 515 33.45 4.55 9.27
C ASP A 515 33.76 4.73 10.76
N PRO A 516 35.05 4.74 11.17
CA PRO A 516 36.21 4.37 10.36
C PRO A 516 36.27 2.85 10.11
N PRO A 517 37.07 2.37 9.13
CA PRO A 517 37.10 0.96 8.71
C PRO A 517 37.33 -0.08 9.82
N ALA A 518 37.96 0.30 10.94
CA ALA A 518 38.21 -0.57 12.09
C ALA A 518 36.95 -1.04 12.82
N VAL A 519 35.85 -0.29 12.73
CA VAL A 519 34.54 -0.61 13.34
C VAL A 519 33.41 -0.69 12.31
N ALA A 520 33.74 -0.66 11.02
CA ALA A 520 32.76 -0.73 9.94
C ALA A 520 31.99 -2.06 9.97
N GLY A 521 30.68 -2.00 9.75
CA GLY A 521 29.76 -3.14 9.84
C GLY A 521 29.33 -3.52 11.26
N VAL A 522 29.88 -2.93 12.31
CA VAL A 522 29.49 -3.23 13.70
C VAL A 522 28.16 -2.53 14.05
N GLU A 523 27.24 -3.27 14.66
CA GLU A 523 25.97 -2.72 15.16
C GLU A 523 26.19 -1.72 16.30
N LEU A 524 25.62 -0.51 16.17
CA LEU A 524 25.75 0.56 17.17
C LEU A 524 25.31 0.14 18.59
N PRO A 525 24.18 -0.57 18.81
CA PRO A 525 23.79 -1.00 20.16
C PRO A 525 24.71 -2.03 20.82
N ARG A 526 25.77 -2.48 20.14
CA ARG A 526 26.81 -3.39 20.67
C ARG A 526 28.17 -2.68 20.87
N LEU A 527 28.27 -1.38 20.60
CA LEU A 527 29.49 -0.60 20.78
C LEU A 527 29.51 0.12 22.12
N ASP A 528 30.58 -0.12 22.88
CA ASP A 528 30.95 0.64 24.07
C ASP A 528 32.12 1.58 23.75
N HIS A 529 32.36 2.58 24.62
CA HIS A 529 33.47 3.53 24.47
C HIS A 529 34.86 2.88 24.30
N VAL A 530 35.07 1.66 24.79
CA VAL A 530 36.33 0.91 24.67
C VAL A 530 36.53 0.31 23.28
N ASN A 531 35.44 0.05 22.55
CA ASN A 531 35.47 -0.52 21.20
C ASN A 531 35.68 0.54 20.12
N LEU A 532 35.56 1.83 20.47
CA LEU A 532 35.68 2.95 19.54
C LEU A 532 37.14 3.44 19.45
N PRO A 533 37.65 3.76 18.25
CA PRO A 533 38.96 4.37 18.11
C PRO A 533 39.01 5.74 18.78
N THR A 534 40.17 6.03 19.39
CA THR A 534 40.46 7.33 20.02
C THR A 534 40.47 8.44 18.98
N CYS A 535 39.86 9.59 19.32
CA CYS A 535 39.75 10.72 18.41
C CYS A 535 41.16 11.28 18.07
N ASN A 536 41.59 11.12 16.82
CA ASN A 536 42.89 11.63 16.34
C ASN A 536 42.82 13.08 15.81
N TYR A 537 41.73 13.79 16.11
CA TYR A 537 41.55 15.19 15.73
C TYR A 537 41.70 16.09 16.97
N PRO A 538 42.48 17.20 16.90
CA PRO A 538 42.29 18.29 17.86
C PRO A 538 40.83 18.77 17.77
N PRO A 539 40.26 19.40 18.82
CA PRO A 539 38.83 19.69 18.89
C PRO A 539 38.35 20.43 17.63
N MET A 540 37.77 19.66 16.71
CA MET A 540 37.32 20.18 15.44
C MET A 540 36.12 21.07 15.72
N LEU A 541 36.15 22.28 15.17
CA LEU A 541 34.95 23.06 14.98
C LEU A 541 34.08 22.30 13.98
N ILE A 542 33.24 21.41 14.49
CA ILE A 542 32.10 20.89 13.75
C ILE A 542 31.33 22.13 13.33
N ASP A 543 31.20 22.36 12.03
CA ASP A 543 30.43 23.50 11.55
C ASP A 543 28.94 23.31 11.88
N SER A 544 28.12 24.33 11.65
CA SER A 544 26.67 24.24 11.87
C SER A 544 25.96 23.22 10.96
N GLN A 545 26.68 22.48 10.11
CA GLN A 545 26.18 21.47 9.18
C GLN A 545 26.69 20.05 9.48
N GLY A 546 27.48 19.86 10.56
CA GLY A 546 27.93 18.55 11.01
C GLY A 546 29.18 18.02 10.29
N LEU A 547 29.91 18.85 9.55
CA LEU A 547 31.12 18.46 8.82
C LEU A 547 32.40 18.72 9.65
N PRO A 548 33.40 17.81 9.59
CA PRO A 548 34.72 18.07 10.16
C PRO A 548 35.45 19.14 9.34
N SER A 549 35.55 20.36 9.88
CA SER A 549 36.31 21.44 9.23
C SER A 549 37.82 21.14 9.26
N LYS A 550 38.50 21.24 8.12
CA LYS A 550 39.96 21.01 8.04
C LYS A 550 40.70 22.10 8.83
N PRO A 551 41.69 21.75 9.67
CA PRO A 551 42.58 22.75 10.25
C PRO A 551 43.39 23.41 9.13
N ALA A 552 43.48 24.74 9.15
CA ALA A 552 44.40 25.47 8.29
C ALA A 552 45.84 25.06 8.62
N THR A 553 46.59 24.59 7.63
CA THR A 553 48.00 24.21 7.76
C THR A 553 48.86 25.45 8.00
N ALA A 554 49.09 25.78 9.28
CA ALA A 554 49.97 26.87 9.68
C ALA A 554 51.45 26.49 9.46
N ALA A 555 52.01 26.92 8.32
CA ALA A 555 53.44 26.90 8.08
C ALA A 555 53.97 28.34 8.05
N GLY A 556 54.79 28.69 9.06
CA GLY A 556 55.64 29.89 9.03
C GLY A 556 55.01 31.20 9.51
N ALA A 557 54.94 31.41 10.82
CA ALA A 557 54.99 32.74 11.42
C ALA A 557 55.67 32.67 12.80
N THR A 558 56.76 33.41 12.98
CA THR A 558 57.52 33.50 14.23
C THR A 558 56.79 34.35 15.27
N LEU A 559 56.77 33.90 16.52
CA LEU A 559 56.28 34.67 17.66
C LEU A 559 57.24 35.84 17.96
N THR A 560 56.70 37.05 18.06
CA THR A 560 57.29 38.15 18.83
C THR A 560 56.33 38.55 19.96
N PRO A 561 56.83 38.86 21.17
CA PRO A 561 55.96 39.23 22.28
C PRO A 561 55.75 40.74 22.35
N MET A 562 54.49 41.17 22.41
CA MET A 562 53.93 42.36 23.10
C MET A 562 52.70 42.88 22.32
N GLY A 563 51.67 43.34 23.04
CA GLY A 563 50.62 44.16 22.43
C GLY A 563 49.19 43.81 22.84
N ARG A 564 48.70 44.51 23.86
CA ARG A 564 47.31 44.67 24.31
C ARG A 564 46.21 44.48 23.25
N PHE A 565 45.12 43.85 23.66
CA PHE A 565 43.78 44.03 23.07
C PHE A 565 43.40 45.52 23.00
N VAL A 566 43.22 46.05 21.79
CA VAL A 566 42.36 47.21 21.48
C VAL A 566 41.75 46.95 20.10
N ILE A 567 40.43 46.79 20.02
CA ILE A 567 39.73 46.71 18.72
C ILE A 567 39.45 48.14 18.26
N PHE A 568 40.14 48.58 17.19
CA PHE A 568 39.83 49.82 16.51
C PHE A 568 38.59 49.65 15.64
N LEU A 569 37.46 50.20 16.10
CA LEU A 569 36.37 50.64 15.23
C LEU A 569 36.76 52.03 14.70
N GLU A 570 37.34 52.11 13.51
CA GLU A 570 37.32 53.36 12.72
C GLU A 570 37.72 53.12 11.25
N ASN A 571 36.73 53.09 10.36
CA ASN A 571 36.95 53.31 8.94
C ASN A 571 35.73 54.04 8.34
N PRO A 572 35.72 55.38 8.32
CA PRO A 572 34.52 56.18 8.05
C PRO A 572 33.95 56.01 6.63
N LEU A 573 34.71 55.46 5.69
CA LEU A 573 34.21 55.15 4.34
C LEU A 573 33.17 54.02 4.33
N TYR A 574 33.23 53.05 5.25
CA TYR A 574 32.31 51.90 5.20
C TYR A 574 30.88 52.28 5.64
N LEU A 575 30.76 53.16 6.63
CA LEU A 575 29.46 53.66 7.10
C LEU A 575 28.79 54.56 6.05
N ALA A 576 29.58 55.39 5.35
CA ALA A 576 29.09 56.23 4.26
C ALA A 576 28.54 55.39 3.08
N LEU A 577 29.20 54.26 2.75
CA LEU A 577 28.75 53.38 1.66
C LEU A 577 27.41 52.69 1.98
N VAL A 578 27.27 52.18 3.22
CA VAL A 578 26.04 51.51 3.67
C VAL A 578 24.86 52.49 3.77
N CYS A 579 25.08 53.71 4.27
CA CYS A 579 24.05 54.75 4.29
C CYS A 579 23.66 55.22 2.88
N GLY A 580 24.62 55.37 1.95
CA GLY A 580 24.34 55.80 0.57
C GLY A 580 23.44 54.83 -0.21
N VAL A 581 23.67 53.52 -0.08
CA VAL A 581 22.85 52.49 -0.74
C VAL A 581 21.43 52.44 -0.15
N ALA A 582 21.29 52.60 1.17
CA ALA A 582 19.98 52.66 1.82
C ALA A 582 19.13 53.87 1.35
N VAL A 583 19.74 55.05 1.20
CA VAL A 583 19.04 56.26 0.72
C VAL A 583 18.59 56.11 -0.74
N LEU A 584 19.40 55.49 -1.60
CA LEU A 584 19.02 55.21 -3.00
C LEU A 584 17.87 54.21 -3.11
N LEU A 585 17.85 53.16 -2.28
CA LEU A 585 16.74 52.20 -2.23
C LEU A 585 15.44 52.85 -1.75
N VAL A 586 15.48 53.68 -0.70
CA VAL A 586 14.31 54.43 -0.22
C VAL A 586 13.81 55.41 -1.29
N ALA A 587 14.71 56.13 -1.97
CA ALA A 587 14.33 57.03 -3.07
C ALA A 587 13.65 56.29 -4.24
N ALA A 588 14.15 55.10 -4.62
CA ALA A 588 13.54 54.28 -5.66
C ALA A 588 12.14 53.77 -5.26
N VAL A 589 11.95 53.33 -4.01
CA VAL A 589 10.65 52.90 -3.50
C VAL A 589 9.65 54.07 -3.43
N CYS A 590 10.09 55.25 -2.99
CA CYS A 590 9.26 56.45 -2.99
C CYS A 590 8.86 56.89 -4.41
N ALA A 591 9.77 56.80 -5.39
CA ALA A 591 9.46 57.09 -6.78
C ALA A 591 8.45 56.10 -7.38
N ALA A 592 8.59 54.80 -7.10
CA ALA A 592 7.64 53.78 -7.53
C ALA A 592 6.24 54.00 -6.92
N LEU A 593 6.16 54.30 -5.61
CA LEU A 593 4.90 54.62 -4.94
C LEU A 593 4.25 55.91 -5.49
N ALA A 594 5.04 56.93 -5.83
CA ALA A 594 4.53 58.15 -6.45
C ALA A 594 3.93 57.90 -7.84
N ILE A 595 4.51 57.01 -8.64
CA ILE A 595 3.98 56.59 -9.95
C ILE A 595 2.67 55.82 -9.79
N VAL A 596 2.60 54.85 -8.87
CA VAL A 596 1.38 54.09 -8.57
C VAL A 596 0.25 55.00 -8.06
N SER A 597 0.56 55.97 -7.19
CA SER A 597 -0.44 56.92 -6.67
C SER A 597 -1.02 57.85 -7.74
N ARG A 598 -0.26 58.16 -8.81
CA ARG A 598 -0.76 58.97 -9.94
C ARG A 598 -1.71 58.21 -10.88
N HIS A 599 -1.61 56.89 -10.97
CA HIS A 599 -2.57 56.10 -11.75
C HIS A 599 -3.82 55.68 -10.97
N ALA A 600 -3.76 55.57 -9.64
CA ALA A 600 -4.92 55.24 -8.81
C ALA A 600 -5.97 56.38 -8.71
N ALA A 601 -5.58 57.64 -8.96
CA ALA A 601 -6.43 58.82 -8.73
C ALA A 601 -7.45 59.15 -9.84
N SER A 602 -7.50 58.37 -10.93
CA SER A 602 -8.36 58.68 -12.11
C SER A 602 -9.64 57.84 -12.23
N TYR A 603 -9.94 56.95 -11.27
CA TYR A 603 -10.98 55.91 -11.44
C TYR A 603 -12.18 55.97 -10.47
N TYR A 604 -12.31 57.02 -9.65
CA TYR A 604 -13.47 57.19 -8.77
C TYR A 604 -14.02 58.62 -8.76
N THR A 605 -14.90 58.92 -9.73
CA THR A 605 -15.96 59.93 -9.55
C THR A 605 -17.27 59.47 -10.20
N ASN A 606 -18.39 59.72 -9.51
CA ASN A 606 -19.78 59.60 -9.94
C ASN A 606 -20.44 58.21 -10.08
N GLU A 607 -20.88 57.66 -8.94
CA GLU A 607 -22.23 57.09 -8.89
C GLU A 607 -23.30 58.20 -8.78
N GLY A 608 -24.54 57.91 -9.21
CA GLY A 608 -25.69 58.32 -8.40
C GLY A 608 -26.72 59.33 -8.96
N LYS A 609 -27.34 59.07 -10.12
CA LYS A 609 -28.76 59.47 -10.34
C LYS A 609 -29.58 58.36 -11.01
N ARG A 610 -30.68 57.99 -10.37
CA ARG A 610 -31.69 57.02 -10.85
C ARG A 610 -32.44 57.55 -12.08
N ASN A 611 -32.83 56.67 -13.00
CA ASN A 611 -34.26 56.43 -13.23
C ASN A 611 -34.58 55.13 -13.99
N LYS A 612 -35.87 54.75 -13.92
CA LYS A 612 -36.49 53.54 -14.48
C LYS A 612 -36.74 53.69 -15.99
N THR A 613 -36.59 52.63 -16.78
CA THR A 613 -37.66 51.92 -17.56
C THR A 613 -37.07 50.83 -18.45
N GLY A 614 -37.87 49.81 -18.78
CA GLY A 614 -37.38 48.52 -19.30
C GLY A 614 -37.02 48.39 -20.79
N GLN A 615 -36.27 47.31 -21.03
CA GLN A 615 -36.20 46.45 -22.23
C GLN A 615 -35.67 47.03 -23.56
N PRO A 616 -35.20 46.16 -24.48
CA PRO A 616 -33.97 46.39 -25.26
C PRO A 616 -34.25 46.74 -26.73
N VAL A 617 -33.18 47.00 -27.51
CA VAL A 617 -33.05 46.61 -28.93
C VAL A 617 -31.59 46.89 -29.42
N ASP A 618 -31.01 45.90 -30.12
CA ASP A 618 -29.79 45.99 -30.97
C ASP A 618 -29.97 47.02 -32.12
N PRO A 619 -28.94 47.59 -32.81
CA PRO A 619 -27.88 46.77 -33.42
C PRO A 619 -26.52 47.43 -33.77
N ALA A 620 -25.67 46.59 -34.37
CA ALA A 620 -24.72 46.87 -35.46
C ALA A 620 -23.57 47.89 -35.23
N VAL A 621 -22.36 47.34 -35.22
CA VAL A 621 -21.10 48.05 -35.50
C VAL A 621 -20.98 48.29 -37.01
N SER A 622 -20.57 49.49 -37.41
CA SER A 622 -20.12 49.84 -38.76
C SER A 622 -18.62 50.17 -38.78
N ASP A 623 -18.00 50.00 -39.95
CA ASP A 623 -16.57 50.20 -40.19
C ASP A 623 -16.09 51.66 -40.03
N GLU A 624 -14.78 51.86 -39.82
CA GLU A 624 -13.86 52.54 -40.78
C GLU A 624 -12.47 52.77 -40.16
N CYS A 625 -11.40 52.31 -40.85
CA CYS A 625 -10.33 53.17 -41.41
C CYS A 625 -9.16 52.37 -42.01
N GLU A 626 -8.71 52.83 -43.18
CA GLU A 626 -7.49 52.45 -43.92
C GLU A 626 -6.22 52.98 -43.19
N GLY A 627 -4.95 52.69 -43.55
CA GLY A 627 -4.29 51.95 -44.63
C GLY A 627 -2.76 52.11 -44.42
N LEU A 628 -1.87 51.20 -44.84
CA LEU A 628 -1.21 51.22 -46.16
C LEU A 628 -0.22 50.03 -46.27
N PHE A 629 -0.16 49.38 -47.44
CA PHE A 629 0.83 48.33 -47.82
C PHE A 629 1.85 48.89 -48.83
N PRO A 630 2.97 48.17 -49.10
CA PRO A 630 3.04 47.28 -50.27
C PRO A 630 3.45 45.82 -49.90
N LEU A 631 2.79 44.75 -50.38
CA LEU A 631 2.83 44.13 -51.74
C LEU A 631 4.19 43.43 -52.03
N THR A 632 4.28 42.19 -52.55
CA THR A 632 3.34 41.32 -53.31
C THR A 632 3.56 39.80 -53.10
N ALA A 633 2.48 39.01 -53.16
CA ALA A 633 2.39 37.71 -53.85
C ALA A 633 0.91 37.38 -54.15
N ARG A 634 0.59 36.74 -55.29
CA ARG A 634 -0.78 36.70 -55.87
C ARG A 634 -1.49 35.33 -55.75
N VAL A 635 -2.79 35.38 -55.41
CA VAL A 635 -3.99 34.77 -56.06
C VAL A 635 -3.94 33.27 -56.46
N GLY A 636 -4.96 32.43 -56.16
CA GLY A 636 -6.21 32.64 -55.41
C GLY A 636 -7.36 31.68 -55.78
N HIS A 637 -8.58 31.96 -55.26
CA HIS A 637 -9.90 31.34 -55.56
C HIS A 637 -10.10 29.85 -55.14
N ARG A 638 -11.29 29.35 -54.76
CA ARG A 638 -12.68 29.87 -54.46
C ARG A 638 -13.29 28.86 -53.45
N GLY A 639 -14.01 29.23 -52.38
CA GLY A 639 -15.48 29.36 -52.32
C GLY A 639 -16.23 28.00 -52.22
N ARG A 640 -17.34 27.81 -51.49
CA ARG A 640 -18.14 28.66 -50.57
C ARG A 640 -19.13 27.76 -49.77
N ILE A 641 -19.58 28.19 -48.60
CA ILE A 641 -20.63 27.55 -47.76
C ILE A 641 -22.05 27.88 -48.28
N VAL A 642 -23.04 26.99 -48.07
CA VAL A 642 -24.49 27.34 -48.01
C VAL A 642 -25.22 26.57 -46.88
N LYS A 643 -26.18 27.24 -46.21
CA LYS A 643 -27.16 26.73 -45.23
C LYS A 643 -28.58 26.73 -45.83
N MET A 644 -29.46 25.77 -45.48
CA MET A 644 -30.96 25.77 -45.54
C MET A 644 -31.50 24.39 -45.02
N GLU A 645 -32.74 24.16 -44.54
CA GLU A 645 -33.78 24.98 -43.86
C GLU A 645 -34.88 24.08 -43.20
N LYS A 646 -35.70 24.66 -42.30
CA LYS A 646 -37.15 24.38 -41.99
C LYS A 646 -37.73 23.00 -41.53
N LYS A 647 -38.45 23.11 -40.39
CA LYS A 647 -39.85 22.65 -40.06
C LYS A 647 -40.21 21.19 -39.71
N ALA A 648 -41.34 21.10 -38.99
CA ALA A 648 -42.05 19.93 -38.39
C ALA A 648 -42.75 19.03 -39.47
N THR A 649 -43.41 17.88 -39.19
CA THR A 649 -44.46 17.64 -38.17
C THR A 649 -44.82 16.12 -38.03
N GLU A 650 -45.25 15.71 -36.82
CA GLU A 650 -46.30 14.71 -36.47
C GLU A 650 -46.28 13.17 -36.74
N HIS A 651 -46.90 12.47 -35.75
CA HIS A 651 -47.75 11.27 -35.77
C HIS A 651 -47.21 9.80 -35.67
N GLN A 652 -47.68 9.14 -34.59
CA GLN A 652 -48.30 7.78 -34.43
C GLN A 652 -47.56 6.51 -34.95
N ARG A 653 -47.32 5.44 -34.16
CA ARG A 653 -48.16 4.55 -33.29
C ARG A 653 -48.96 3.49 -34.07
N THR A 654 -48.50 2.22 -34.09
CA THR A 654 -49.29 0.96 -33.83
C THR A 654 -48.44 -0.32 -33.93
N ASP A 655 -48.97 -1.42 -33.38
CA ASP A 655 -48.36 -2.74 -33.13
C ASP A 655 -48.54 -3.78 -34.26
N ALA A 656 -48.25 -5.07 -33.93
CA ALA A 656 -48.67 -6.33 -34.59
C ALA A 656 -47.81 -6.84 -35.78
N ILE A 657 -47.61 -8.15 -36.08
CA ILE A 657 -47.69 -9.50 -35.44
C ILE A 657 -47.31 -10.54 -36.55
N GLU A 658 -47.17 -11.83 -36.22
CA GLU A 658 -46.99 -13.02 -37.13
C GLU A 658 -45.60 -13.20 -37.79
N ASN A 659 -44.90 -14.35 -37.77
CA ASN A 659 -45.16 -15.82 -37.74
C ASN A 659 -45.08 -16.50 -39.13
N GLU A 660 -44.00 -17.26 -39.35
CA GLU A 660 -43.95 -18.60 -39.97
C GLU A 660 -42.84 -19.37 -39.21
N SER A 661 -42.93 -20.60 -38.68
CA SER A 661 -43.56 -21.87 -39.11
C SER A 661 -42.81 -22.54 -40.29
N GLN A 662 -42.47 -23.85 -40.32
CA GLN A 662 -42.46 -24.96 -39.35
C GLN A 662 -41.75 -26.20 -40.02
N LEU A 663 -41.55 -27.34 -39.31
CA LEU A 663 -41.36 -28.73 -39.87
C LEU A 663 -39.99 -29.02 -40.58
N LEU A 664 -39.40 -30.23 -40.70
CA LEU A 664 -39.56 -31.63 -40.18
C LEU A 664 -38.17 -32.33 -40.34
N SER A 665 -37.55 -32.95 -39.32
CA SER A 665 -37.60 -34.37 -38.90
C SER A 665 -36.60 -35.40 -39.50
N LYS A 666 -35.91 -36.11 -38.56
CA LYS A 666 -35.67 -37.57 -38.48
C LYS A 666 -34.64 -38.32 -39.38
N ASN A 667 -34.07 -39.36 -38.74
CA ASN A 667 -33.42 -40.59 -39.27
C ASN A 667 -31.97 -40.45 -39.83
N ASN A 668 -31.05 -41.43 -39.70
CA ASN A 668 -31.10 -42.72 -38.97
C ASN A 668 -29.72 -43.34 -38.61
N ASN A 669 -29.77 -44.40 -37.80
CA ASN A 669 -28.69 -45.26 -37.25
C ASN A 669 -27.66 -45.91 -38.20
N GLY A 670 -26.52 -46.33 -37.60
CA GLY A 670 -25.62 -47.43 -38.03
C GLY A 670 -24.17 -47.18 -37.55
N ARG A 671 -23.52 -47.84 -36.58
CA ARG A 671 -23.55 -49.14 -35.87
C ARG A 671 -22.59 -50.24 -36.44
N ILE A 672 -21.59 -50.59 -35.61
CA ILE A 672 -20.83 -51.88 -35.48
C ILE A 672 -19.43 -52.04 -36.14
N LYS A 673 -18.50 -52.56 -35.30
CA LYS A 673 -17.21 -53.29 -35.48
C LYS A 673 -15.91 -52.46 -35.48
N ASN A 674 -14.94 -52.64 -34.54
CA ASN A 674 -14.19 -53.83 -34.04
C ASN A 674 -13.37 -54.52 -35.16
N ASP A 675 -12.05 -54.74 -35.07
CA ASP A 675 -11.30 -55.43 -33.99
C ASP A 675 -9.78 -55.10 -33.93
N THR A 676 -9.13 -55.49 -32.81
CA THR A 676 -7.71 -55.91 -32.58
C THR A 676 -6.56 -55.29 -33.41
N ALA A 677 -5.60 -54.55 -32.84
CA ALA A 677 -4.56 -54.90 -31.85
C ALA A 677 -3.31 -55.64 -32.42
N GLU A 678 -2.14 -55.01 -32.28
CA GLU A 678 -0.88 -55.70 -31.90
C GLU A 678 0.20 -54.70 -31.43
N GLN A 679 1.02 -55.11 -30.45
CA GLN A 679 2.18 -54.38 -29.95
C GLN A 679 3.45 -54.90 -30.65
N VAL A 680 4.42 -54.04 -31.01
CA VAL A 680 5.86 -54.32 -30.83
C VAL A 680 6.63 -52.98 -30.73
N SER A 681 7.51 -52.90 -29.74
CA SER A 681 8.75 -52.09 -29.79
C SER A 681 9.92 -53.08 -29.57
N PRO A 682 11.13 -52.87 -30.11
CA PRO A 682 12.10 -52.06 -29.36
C PRO A 682 13.23 -51.35 -30.15
N SER A 683 13.82 -50.34 -29.50
CA SER A 683 15.25 -49.93 -29.49
C SER A 683 16.17 -50.09 -30.74
N SER A 684 16.80 -49.00 -31.19
CA SER A 684 18.18 -48.61 -30.76
C SER A 684 18.99 -47.75 -31.77
N ALA A 685 19.82 -46.86 -31.20
CA ALA A 685 21.13 -46.37 -31.66
C ALA A 685 21.37 -45.73 -33.07
N ARG A 686 21.57 -44.38 -33.03
CA ARG A 686 22.65 -43.59 -33.66
C ARG A 686 23.02 -43.79 -35.15
N THR A 687 22.90 -42.70 -35.92
CA THR A 687 24.05 -42.08 -36.64
C THR A 687 23.78 -40.61 -36.95
N ASN A 688 24.85 -39.80 -37.06
CA ASN A 688 24.76 -38.39 -37.46
C ASN A 688 24.50 -38.28 -38.96
N GLY A 689 23.57 -37.41 -39.36
CA GLY A 689 23.31 -37.05 -40.75
C GLY A 689 22.80 -35.62 -40.87
N VAL A 690 23.66 -34.70 -41.31
CA VAL A 690 23.25 -33.33 -41.68
C VAL A 690 22.54 -33.40 -43.02
N VAL A 691 21.25 -33.02 -43.06
CA VAL A 691 20.52 -32.78 -44.31
C VAL A 691 19.80 -31.44 -44.20
N ALA A 692 20.08 -30.55 -45.14
CA ALA A 692 19.41 -29.25 -45.24
C ALA A 692 18.00 -29.40 -45.80
N ILE A 693 17.05 -28.63 -45.27
CA ILE A 693 15.75 -28.41 -45.90
C ILE A 693 15.68 -26.95 -46.36
N THR A 694 15.76 -26.77 -47.68
CA THR A 694 15.45 -25.52 -48.35
C THR A 694 13.94 -25.26 -48.34
N VAL A 695 13.52 -24.09 -47.84
CA VAL A 695 12.17 -23.56 -48.07
C VAL A 695 12.29 -22.29 -48.89
N THR A 696 11.60 -22.26 -50.03
CA THR A 696 11.68 -21.21 -51.04
C THR A 696 10.75 -20.04 -50.72
N SER A 697 11.32 -18.88 -50.41
CA SER A 697 10.57 -17.62 -50.33
C SER A 697 10.38 -16.99 -51.71
N ARG A 698 9.13 -16.78 -52.13
CA ARG A 698 8.78 -15.79 -53.18
C ARG A 698 7.95 -14.69 -52.54
N GLY A 699 8.43 -13.46 -52.61
CA GLY A 699 7.69 -12.26 -52.20
C GLY A 699 7.22 -11.43 -53.39
N VAL A 700 6.40 -10.42 -53.10
CA VAL A 700 6.13 -9.26 -53.97
C VAL A 700 6.11 -8.01 -53.07
N HIS A 701 6.74 -6.92 -53.52
CA HIS A 701 6.86 -5.62 -52.83
C HIS A 701 5.55 -4.80 -52.90
N CYS A 702 5.31 -3.75 -52.09
CA CYS A 702 5.97 -2.41 -52.08
C CYS A 702 5.34 -1.53 -50.96
N PRO A 703 5.85 -0.31 -50.66
CA PRO A 703 7.18 0.27 -50.87
C PRO A 703 7.79 0.91 -49.59
N ALA A 704 9.01 1.47 -49.69
CA ALA A 704 9.72 2.15 -48.60
C ALA A 704 9.66 3.69 -48.69
N TYR A 705 9.96 4.36 -47.57
CA TYR A 705 10.14 5.82 -47.47
C TYR A 705 11.57 6.28 -47.87
N PRO A 706 11.75 7.49 -48.43
CA PRO A 706 13.03 8.19 -48.51
C PRO A 706 13.25 9.20 -47.35
N PRO A 707 14.50 9.67 -47.09
CA PRO A 707 14.87 10.44 -45.89
C PRO A 707 15.28 11.90 -46.15
N VAL A 708 15.20 12.79 -45.13
CA VAL A 708 16.00 14.03 -45.00
C VAL A 708 16.24 14.37 -43.51
N GLU A 709 17.52 14.36 -43.14
CA GLU A 709 18.36 15.28 -42.32
C GLU A 709 17.83 16.24 -41.23
N GLN A 710 18.78 16.59 -40.36
CA GLN A 710 18.69 17.48 -39.20
C GLN A 710 18.52 18.96 -39.61
N HIS A 711 17.77 19.73 -38.82
CA HIS A 711 18.10 21.15 -38.60
C HIS A 711 17.71 21.62 -37.18
N GLU A 712 18.42 22.66 -36.72
CA GLU A 712 18.39 23.14 -35.34
C GLU A 712 17.16 24.02 -34.98
N ARG A 713 17.03 24.27 -33.66
CA ARG A 713 16.60 25.53 -33.01
C ARG A 713 15.10 25.92 -32.95
N SER A 714 14.71 26.06 -31.68
CA SER A 714 14.07 27.23 -31.05
C SER A 714 12.59 27.52 -31.22
N LEU A 715 11.93 27.63 -30.05
CA LEU A 715 10.95 28.66 -29.64
C LEU A 715 9.67 28.79 -30.49
N PHE A 716 8.53 28.41 -29.89
CA PHE A 716 7.68 29.38 -29.17
C PHE A 716 6.83 28.69 -28.10
#